data_AF-A0A0X1KMI5-F1
#
_entry.id   AF-A0A0X1KMI5-F1
#
_cell.length_a   1.000
_cell.length_b   1.000
_cell.length_c   1.000
_cell.angle_alpha   90.00
_cell.angle_beta   90.00
_cell.angle_gamma   90.00
#
_symmetry.space_group_name_H-M   'P 1'
#
loop_
_entity.id
_entity.type
_entity.pdbx_description
1 polymer ?
#
loop_
_entity_poly.entity_id
_entity_poly.type
_entity_poly.pdbx_seq_one_letter_code
_entity_poly.pdbx_strand_id
1 'polypeptide(L)'
;MLIRGRVVGSEIPRFKHRWFGILEVEADGEKYNLYMTGNVAQWFLNGDEVEVEILHKPKEKNGAKVLDFDDYRLWKFYEGDRIPVWPPFEKEVEAKRYSPLTGELLYTYKIRAREAKYESDFEAIAELEQYHYASQKEKVALWRCENGHIFEANTRQRCPICGAESHILEIKGSTPASRFLIFELVEREEYEPRILSYVRVDPPIPLMHRRLPNGEIEKNIREKIFPEEWFHPAFWPERIMKELYEELKKKHKKKRVARSYLWEEAKWKALAETNTAGARIARVVVHPDYRSDGLGQLSVKAALEWIAERRIPEMRKRKHIVETIAQMARYNPFFEKVGFKFLWETASGRPVLFYPLTEEAKEYIERFLREDPYAPEDGRLWRPSYGKVEPLGGPIRFINVSKVFESELDIKGLPEDIQELLIAFGVRHRVIQRPVLRNLNFEIQPGELIAVVGASGAGKTTLLRLILGAANGWWEERFRPTEGKIEVPDNAKVSAMIPGEFEPAFGTESILEHVYRKIGDLNAAVEILNRAGLSDAVLYRARYGELSTGQKERARIASLLAEKPNLLLIDEFAAHLDTLTAMRVAKKVAEIIREASITALIITHRLEVLKALDPDRVLFVGYGTARVGDKRKSEKGGKSK
;
A
#
# COMPACT_ATOMS: atom_id res chain seq x y z
N MET A 1 0.30 -44.05 10.14
CA MET A 1 -0.95 -44.82 10.40
C MET A 1 -2.11 -43.86 10.24
N LEU A 2 -3.16 -44.22 9.49
CA LEU A 2 -4.34 -43.37 9.32
C LEU A 2 -5.46 -43.87 10.21
N ILE A 3 -6.05 -43.00 11.02
CA ILE A 3 -7.19 -43.31 11.89
C ILE A 3 -8.35 -42.37 11.60
N ARG A 4 -9.58 -42.87 11.72
CA ARG A 4 -10.80 -42.06 11.70
C ARG A 4 -11.43 -42.06 13.08
N GLY A 5 -11.85 -40.89 13.52
CA GLY A 5 -12.36 -40.71 14.86
C GLY A 5 -13.33 -39.55 14.96
N ARG A 6 -13.75 -39.28 16.19
CA ARG A 6 -14.61 -38.15 16.53
C ARG A 6 -13.97 -37.30 17.59
N VAL A 7 -14.16 -35.99 17.48
CA VAL A 7 -13.77 -35.06 18.54
C VAL A 7 -14.65 -35.29 19.76
N VAL A 8 -14.04 -35.47 20.92
CA VAL A 8 -14.75 -35.63 22.21
C VAL A 8 -14.55 -34.43 23.14
N GLY A 9 -13.56 -33.58 22.84
CA GLY A 9 -13.29 -32.37 23.59
C GLY A 9 -12.16 -31.55 22.98
N SER A 10 -11.99 -30.35 23.53
CA SER A 10 -10.83 -29.50 23.27
C SER A 10 -10.44 -28.75 24.53
N GLU A 11 -9.15 -28.74 24.87
CA GLU A 11 -8.60 -27.95 25.98
C GLU A 11 -7.86 -26.74 25.42
N ILE A 12 -8.34 -25.53 25.75
CA ILE A 12 -7.74 -24.28 25.27
C ILE A 12 -7.50 -23.36 26.47
N PRO A 13 -6.25 -23.24 26.93
CA PRO A 13 -5.93 -22.33 28.03
C PRO A 13 -6.26 -20.90 27.63
N ARG A 14 -7.10 -20.21 28.42
CA ARG A 14 -7.60 -18.86 28.09
C ARG A 14 -6.51 -17.85 27.73
N PHE A 15 -5.34 -17.96 28.36
CA PHE A 15 -4.21 -17.04 28.15
C PHE A 15 -3.29 -17.43 27.00
N LYS A 16 -3.40 -18.64 26.45
CA LYS A 16 -2.63 -19.14 25.29
C LYS A 16 -3.54 -19.51 24.12
N HIS A 17 -4.80 -19.05 24.15
CA HIS A 17 -5.87 -19.54 23.28
C HIS A 17 -5.60 -19.36 21.78
N ARG A 18 -4.62 -18.53 21.40
CA ARG A 18 -4.23 -18.36 19.99
C ARG A 18 -3.20 -19.38 19.52
N TRP A 19 -2.19 -19.68 20.33
CA TRP A 19 -1.03 -20.49 19.91
C TRP A 19 -0.91 -21.87 20.56
N PHE A 20 -1.75 -22.21 21.54
CA PHE A 20 -1.76 -23.53 22.15
C PHE A 20 -3.17 -24.03 22.45
N GLY A 21 -3.44 -25.27 22.06
CA GLY A 21 -4.64 -26.02 22.37
C GLY A 21 -4.40 -27.52 22.21
N ILE A 22 -5.28 -28.31 22.82
CA ILE A 22 -5.28 -29.77 22.72
C ILE A 22 -6.63 -30.17 22.16
N LEU A 23 -6.63 -30.94 21.08
CA LEU A 23 -7.85 -31.55 20.53
C LEU A 23 -7.91 -33.01 20.99
N GLU A 24 -8.99 -33.40 21.64
CA GLU A 24 -9.22 -34.76 22.10
C GLU A 24 -10.05 -35.52 21.07
N VAL A 25 -9.50 -36.61 20.54
CA VAL A 25 -10.10 -37.43 19.49
C VAL A 25 -10.21 -38.87 20.00
N GLU A 26 -11.39 -39.46 19.84
CA GLU A 26 -11.62 -40.88 20.10
C GLU A 26 -11.69 -41.64 18.78
N ALA A 27 -10.87 -42.68 18.64
CA ALA A 27 -10.78 -43.54 17.46
C ALA A 27 -10.47 -44.97 17.91
N ASP A 28 -11.22 -45.95 17.38
CA ASP A 28 -11.03 -47.38 17.67
C ASP A 28 -10.99 -47.74 19.17
N GLY A 29 -11.74 -47.02 20.00
CA GLY A 29 -11.80 -47.22 21.46
C GLY A 29 -10.60 -46.64 22.22
N GLU A 30 -9.70 -45.94 21.54
CA GLU A 30 -8.55 -45.25 22.12
C GLU A 30 -8.72 -43.73 22.07
N LYS A 31 -8.12 -43.04 23.05
CA LYS A 31 -8.11 -41.58 23.12
C LYS A 31 -6.78 -41.02 22.62
N TYR A 32 -6.87 -40.02 21.76
CA TYR A 32 -5.76 -39.28 21.18
C TYR A 32 -5.83 -37.81 21.58
N ASN A 33 -4.74 -37.28 22.12
CA ASN A 33 -4.58 -35.86 22.44
C ASN A 33 -3.64 -35.23 21.42
N LEU A 34 -4.20 -34.42 20.54
CA LEU A 34 -3.49 -33.78 19.44
C LEU A 34 -3.10 -32.36 19.83
N TYR A 35 -1.79 -32.08 19.91
CA TYR A 35 -1.31 -30.75 20.29
C TYR A 35 -1.29 -29.86 19.05
N MET A 36 -1.90 -28.67 19.15
CA MET A 36 -2.02 -27.72 18.03
C MET A 36 -2.16 -26.28 18.53
N THR A 37 -2.40 -25.34 17.61
CA THR A 37 -2.74 -23.96 17.97
C THR A 37 -4.16 -23.88 18.50
N GLY A 38 -4.37 -23.06 19.53
CA GLY A 38 -5.72 -22.83 20.05
C GLY A 38 -6.63 -22.15 19.03
N ASN A 39 -6.08 -21.33 18.13
CA ASN A 39 -6.80 -20.71 17.01
C ASN A 39 -7.45 -21.73 16.06
N VAL A 40 -6.86 -22.93 15.95
CA VAL A 40 -7.40 -24.05 15.16
C VAL A 40 -8.32 -24.90 16.04
N ALA A 41 -7.87 -25.29 17.24
CA ALA A 41 -8.60 -26.18 18.13
C ALA A 41 -10.02 -25.67 18.46
N GLN A 42 -10.18 -24.36 18.64
CA GLN A 42 -11.47 -23.74 19.02
C GLN A 42 -12.60 -23.90 18.00
N TRP A 43 -12.29 -24.29 16.77
CA TRP A 43 -13.27 -24.47 15.69
C TRP A 43 -13.83 -25.89 15.59
N PHE A 44 -13.29 -26.81 16.39
CA PHE A 44 -13.81 -28.15 16.53
C PHE A 44 -14.92 -28.19 17.58
N LEU A 45 -15.96 -28.96 17.27
CA LEU A 45 -17.07 -29.26 18.15
C LEU A 45 -17.05 -30.75 18.52
N ASN A 46 -17.62 -31.06 19.68
CA ASN A 46 -17.83 -32.45 20.07
C ASN A 46 -18.72 -33.15 19.02
N GLY A 47 -18.27 -34.30 18.56
CA GLY A 47 -18.90 -35.09 17.50
C GLY A 47 -18.39 -34.77 16.09
N ASP A 48 -17.56 -33.75 15.89
CA ASP A 48 -16.93 -33.51 14.58
C ASP A 48 -16.14 -34.75 14.15
N GLU A 49 -16.38 -35.19 12.91
CA GLU A 49 -15.67 -36.32 12.32
C GLU A 49 -14.31 -35.86 11.78
N VAL A 50 -13.27 -36.61 12.14
CA VAL A 50 -11.89 -36.29 11.79
C VAL A 50 -11.14 -37.52 11.30
N GLU A 51 -10.09 -37.27 10.53
CA GLU A 51 -9.12 -38.27 10.13
C GLU A 51 -7.72 -37.77 10.48
N VAL A 52 -6.95 -38.62 11.14
CA VAL A 52 -5.62 -38.31 11.65
C VAL A 52 -4.61 -39.22 10.97
N GLU A 53 -3.66 -38.66 10.25
CA GLU A 53 -2.48 -39.37 9.76
C GLU A 53 -1.37 -39.23 10.78
N ILE A 54 -1.08 -40.30 11.52
CA ILE A 54 0.01 -40.39 12.48
C ILE A 54 1.32 -40.62 11.73
N LEU A 55 2.26 -39.68 11.87
CA LEU A 55 3.59 -39.67 11.26
C LEU A 55 4.64 -40.29 12.18
N HIS A 56 4.58 -39.98 13.48
CA HIS A 56 5.51 -40.50 14.49
C HIS A 56 4.77 -41.27 15.60
N LYS A 57 5.49 -42.12 16.33
CA LYS A 57 4.91 -42.94 17.39
C LYS A 57 4.34 -42.05 18.52
N PRO A 58 3.04 -42.18 18.87
CA PRO A 58 2.45 -41.42 19.97
C PRO A 58 3.13 -41.73 21.31
N LYS A 59 3.21 -40.72 22.19
CA LYS A 59 3.61 -40.89 23.59
C LYS A 59 2.37 -41.32 24.39
N GLU A 60 2.54 -42.02 25.51
CA GLU A 60 1.42 -42.32 26.42
C GLU A 60 1.45 -41.40 27.64
N LYS A 61 0.30 -40.80 27.96
CA LYS A 61 0.15 -39.96 29.15
C LYS A 61 -1.29 -40.04 29.65
N ASN A 62 -1.47 -40.41 30.93
CA ASN A 62 -2.78 -40.49 31.59
C ASN A 62 -3.81 -41.35 30.82
N GLY A 63 -3.38 -42.45 30.19
CA GLY A 63 -4.27 -43.34 29.42
C GLY A 63 -4.68 -42.81 28.04
N ALA A 64 -4.09 -41.71 27.57
CA ALA A 64 -4.28 -41.19 26.21
C ALA A 64 -2.97 -41.23 25.41
N LYS A 65 -3.09 -41.44 24.10
CA LYS A 65 -2.00 -41.32 23.12
C LYS A 65 -1.82 -39.85 22.77
N VAL A 66 -0.65 -39.29 23.06
CA VAL A 66 -0.32 -37.88 22.82
C VAL A 66 0.50 -37.76 21.55
N LEU A 67 0.06 -36.88 20.66
CA LEU A 67 0.75 -36.51 19.43
C LEU A 67 1.15 -35.04 19.51
N ASP A 68 2.44 -34.77 19.35
CA ASP A 68 3.00 -33.42 19.36
C ASP A 68 2.73 -32.70 18.03
N PHE A 69 3.09 -31.41 17.93
CA PHE A 69 2.74 -30.54 16.79
C PHE A 69 3.13 -31.10 15.40
N ASP A 70 4.22 -31.86 15.30
CA ASP A 70 4.77 -32.36 14.03
C ASP A 70 4.57 -33.88 13.86
N ASP A 71 3.83 -34.53 14.77
CA ASP A 71 3.65 -35.98 14.78
C ASP A 71 2.47 -36.47 13.94
N TYR A 72 1.66 -35.54 13.39
CA TYR A 72 0.44 -35.90 12.68
C TYR A 72 0.01 -34.88 11.62
N ARG A 73 -0.91 -35.31 10.75
CA ARG A 73 -1.77 -34.46 9.93
C ARG A 73 -3.23 -34.70 10.28
N LEU A 74 -4.07 -33.69 10.12
CA LEU A 74 -5.47 -33.73 10.50
C LEU A 74 -6.36 -33.21 9.39
N TRP A 75 -7.42 -33.94 9.09
CA TRP A 75 -8.53 -33.52 8.25
C TRP A 75 -9.83 -33.52 9.05
N LYS A 76 -10.69 -32.54 8.78
CA LYS A 76 -12.07 -32.47 9.26
C LYS A 76 -13.01 -32.88 8.14
N PHE A 77 -14.03 -33.66 8.46
CA PHE A 77 -15.13 -33.93 7.55
C PHE A 77 -16.30 -32.99 7.82
N TYR A 78 -16.85 -32.40 6.77
CA TYR A 78 -18.02 -31.54 6.88
C TYR A 78 -18.87 -31.68 5.62
N GLU A 79 -20.14 -32.07 5.77
CA GLU A 79 -21.06 -32.31 4.64
C GLU A 79 -20.49 -33.25 3.56
N GLY A 80 -19.69 -34.25 3.98
CA GLY A 80 -19.05 -35.21 3.09
C GLY A 80 -17.70 -34.78 2.52
N ASP A 81 -17.34 -33.50 2.64
CA ASP A 81 -16.04 -32.99 2.19
C ASP A 81 -14.93 -33.23 3.21
N ARG A 82 -13.75 -33.61 2.72
CA ARG A 82 -12.52 -33.77 3.51
C ARG A 82 -11.68 -32.50 3.45
N ILE A 83 -11.55 -31.80 4.57
CA ILE A 83 -10.91 -30.48 4.67
C ILE A 83 -9.57 -30.61 5.40
N PRO A 84 -8.43 -30.23 4.81
CA PRO A 84 -7.14 -30.25 5.50
C PRO A 84 -7.08 -29.15 6.57
N VAL A 85 -6.76 -29.53 7.81
CA VAL A 85 -6.74 -28.61 8.97
C VAL A 85 -5.34 -28.48 9.56
N TRP A 86 -4.62 -29.60 9.70
CA TRP A 86 -3.28 -29.64 10.29
C TRP A 86 -2.29 -30.40 9.38
N PRO A 87 -1.07 -29.88 9.14
CA PRO A 87 -0.51 -28.63 9.65
C PRO A 87 -1.24 -27.38 9.11
N PRO A 88 -1.06 -26.22 9.77
CA PRO A 88 -1.63 -24.96 9.30
C PRO A 88 -1.19 -24.63 7.88
N PHE A 89 -1.94 -23.77 7.20
CA PHE A 89 -1.61 -23.35 5.84
C PHE A 89 -0.22 -22.73 5.78
N GLU A 90 0.51 -23.12 4.74
CA GLU A 90 1.83 -22.61 4.43
C GLU A 90 2.07 -22.70 2.93
N LYS A 91 2.64 -21.64 2.37
CA LYS A 91 3.03 -21.57 0.96
C LYS A 91 4.25 -20.68 0.79
N GLU A 92 5.19 -21.11 -0.03
CA GLU A 92 6.27 -20.24 -0.50
C GLU A 92 5.77 -19.35 -1.64
N VAL A 93 6.08 -18.07 -1.54
CA VAL A 93 5.72 -17.07 -2.53
C VAL A 93 6.94 -16.21 -2.83
N GLU A 94 7.14 -15.94 -4.11
CA GLU A 94 8.23 -15.10 -4.57
C GLU A 94 7.71 -13.69 -4.87
N ALA A 95 8.30 -12.68 -4.25
CA ALA A 95 8.11 -11.29 -4.66
C ALA A 95 9.33 -10.83 -5.46
N LYS A 96 9.17 -10.85 -6.78
CA LYS A 96 10.22 -10.43 -7.73
C LYS A 96 10.28 -8.91 -7.80
N ARG A 97 11.41 -8.33 -7.43
CA ARG A 97 11.68 -6.91 -7.66
C ARG A 97 12.46 -6.75 -8.95
N TYR A 98 11.82 -6.11 -9.91
CA TYR A 98 12.46 -5.77 -11.17
C TYR A 98 13.10 -4.39 -11.09
N SER A 99 14.22 -4.28 -11.76
CA SER A 99 14.91 -3.05 -12.11
C SER A 99 13.95 -2.21 -12.95
N PRO A 100 13.52 -1.04 -12.48
CA PRO A 100 12.72 -0.16 -13.32
C PRO A 100 13.54 0.44 -14.50
N LEU A 101 14.83 0.09 -14.63
CA LEU A 101 15.85 0.59 -15.54
C LEU A 101 16.00 -0.32 -16.77
N THR A 102 16.07 -1.62 -16.51
CA THR A 102 16.35 -2.66 -17.51
C THR A 102 15.17 -3.63 -17.67
N GLY A 103 14.20 -3.59 -16.75
CA GLY A 103 13.18 -4.63 -16.63
C GLY A 103 13.73 -5.96 -16.11
N GLU A 104 15.04 -6.04 -15.84
CA GLU A 104 15.69 -7.25 -15.30
C GLU A 104 15.33 -7.44 -13.84
N LEU A 105 15.39 -8.68 -13.38
CA LEU A 105 15.17 -9.02 -11.98
C LEU A 105 16.36 -8.53 -11.13
N LEU A 106 16.11 -7.64 -10.17
CA LEU A 106 17.13 -7.18 -9.20
C LEU A 106 17.34 -8.23 -8.11
N TYR A 107 16.24 -8.62 -7.47
CA TYR A 107 16.23 -9.66 -6.47
C TYR A 107 14.84 -10.30 -6.41
N THR A 108 14.78 -11.49 -5.83
CA THR A 108 13.52 -12.16 -5.50
C THR A 108 13.46 -12.34 -3.99
N TYR A 109 12.49 -11.71 -3.33
CA TYR A 109 12.21 -12.05 -1.94
C TYR A 109 11.54 -13.42 -1.90
N LYS A 110 12.14 -14.34 -1.16
CA LYS A 110 11.51 -15.61 -0.79
C LYS A 110 10.69 -15.39 0.47
N ILE A 111 9.37 -15.45 0.31
CA ILE A 111 8.41 -15.14 1.36
C ILE A 111 7.63 -16.40 1.69
N ARG A 112 7.58 -16.75 2.97
CA ARG A 112 6.76 -17.84 3.49
C ARG A 112 5.43 -17.25 3.97
N ALA A 113 4.38 -17.45 3.19
CA ALA A 113 3.01 -17.13 3.59
C ALA A 113 2.49 -18.26 4.46
N ARG A 114 2.34 -18.04 5.76
CA ARG A 114 1.89 -19.09 6.69
C ARG A 114 0.92 -18.56 7.74
N GLU A 115 0.10 -19.45 8.27
CA GLU A 115 -0.76 -19.09 9.38
C GLU A 115 0.07 -18.76 10.64
N ALA A 116 -0.33 -17.73 11.38
CA ALA A 116 0.32 -17.36 12.64
C ALA A 116 0.14 -18.47 13.69
N LYS A 117 1.26 -18.99 14.20
CA LYS A 117 1.32 -20.16 15.09
C LYS A 117 1.88 -19.81 16.46
N TYR A 118 2.83 -18.90 16.54
CA TYR A 118 3.61 -18.62 17.75
C TYR A 118 3.21 -17.30 18.41
N GLU A 119 3.47 -17.17 19.71
CA GLU A 119 3.30 -15.89 20.42
C GLU A 119 4.05 -14.75 19.72
N SER A 120 5.31 -14.99 19.33
CA SER A 120 6.14 -14.02 18.59
C SER A 120 5.54 -13.58 17.25
N ASP A 121 4.68 -14.40 16.62
CA ASP A 121 3.99 -14.01 15.38
C ASP A 121 2.97 -12.90 15.69
N PHE A 122 2.25 -13.01 16.81
CA PHE A 122 1.28 -11.99 17.25
C PHE A 122 1.98 -10.73 17.77
N GLU A 123 3.13 -10.86 18.44
CA GLU A 123 3.97 -9.72 18.81
C GLU A 123 4.37 -8.91 17.55
N ALA A 124 4.86 -9.59 16.51
CA ALA A 124 5.23 -8.96 15.24
C ALA A 124 4.01 -8.39 14.47
N ILE A 125 2.82 -9.00 14.56
CA ILE A 125 1.58 -8.41 14.04
C ILE A 125 1.23 -7.11 14.77
N ALA A 126 1.37 -7.08 16.10
CA ALA A 126 1.14 -5.87 16.89
C ALA A 126 2.12 -4.75 16.51
N GLU A 127 3.39 -5.09 16.27
CA GLU A 127 4.40 -4.15 15.76
C GLU A 127 4.02 -3.60 14.38
N LEU A 128 3.60 -4.45 13.45
CA LEU A 128 3.18 -4.04 12.11
C LEU A 128 1.95 -3.10 12.14
N GLU A 129 1.00 -3.36 13.03
CA GLU A 129 -0.20 -2.51 13.19
C GLU A 129 0.15 -1.07 13.59
N GLN A 130 1.25 -0.85 14.31
CA GLN A 130 1.67 0.51 14.67
C GLN A 130 1.92 1.39 13.44
N TYR A 131 2.36 0.81 12.32
CA TYR A 131 2.56 1.55 11.07
C TYR A 131 1.25 1.82 10.31
N HIS A 132 0.15 1.16 10.69
CA HIS A 132 -1.16 1.41 10.11
C HIS A 132 -1.87 2.58 10.81
N TYR A 133 -1.64 2.74 12.12
CA TYR A 133 -2.22 3.81 12.91
C TYR A 133 -1.28 5.02 12.98
N ALA A 134 -1.69 6.15 12.39
CA ALA A 134 -0.87 7.36 12.29
C ALA A 134 -0.57 8.07 13.63
N SER A 135 -1.04 7.53 14.77
CA SER A 135 -0.94 8.16 16.08
C SER A 135 -0.24 7.24 17.08
N GLN A 136 0.86 7.72 17.66
CA GLN A 136 1.55 7.07 18.79
C GLN A 136 0.65 6.87 20.02
N LYS A 137 -0.54 7.48 20.07
CA LYS A 137 -1.49 7.35 21.19
C LYS A 137 -2.37 6.10 21.09
N GLU A 138 -2.51 5.50 19.92
CA GLU A 138 -3.34 4.31 19.78
C GLU A 138 -2.54 3.07 20.17
N LYS A 139 -3.02 2.42 21.24
CA LYS A 139 -2.48 1.14 21.68
C LYS A 139 -3.19 0.01 20.95
N VAL A 140 -2.45 -0.83 20.23
CA VAL A 140 -3.00 -1.81 19.26
C VAL A 140 -3.12 -3.23 19.82
N ALA A 141 -2.52 -3.52 20.98
CA ALA A 141 -2.58 -4.85 21.61
C ALA A 141 -2.86 -4.78 23.12
N LEU A 142 -3.50 -5.83 23.61
CA LEU A 142 -3.69 -6.14 25.03
C LEU A 142 -2.62 -7.15 25.46
N TRP A 143 -2.01 -6.90 26.60
CA TRP A 143 -0.96 -7.71 27.19
C TRP A 143 -1.39 -8.16 28.58
N ARG A 144 -0.98 -9.36 28.97
CA ARG A 144 -1.24 -9.91 30.30
C ARG A 144 0.06 -10.35 30.94
N CYS A 145 0.30 -9.95 32.18
CA CYS A 145 1.45 -10.43 32.94
C CYS A 145 1.16 -11.76 33.67
N GLU A 146 2.21 -12.42 34.14
CA GLU A 146 2.12 -13.66 34.91
C GLU A 146 1.26 -13.52 36.18
N ASN A 147 1.29 -12.33 36.79
CA ASN A 147 0.46 -11.99 37.96
C ASN A 147 -1.00 -11.63 37.62
N GLY A 148 -1.40 -11.73 36.34
CA GLY A 148 -2.79 -11.58 35.91
C GLY A 148 -3.24 -10.16 35.55
N HIS A 149 -2.38 -9.15 35.66
CA HIS A 149 -2.72 -7.79 35.23
C HIS A 149 -2.80 -7.70 33.71
N ILE A 150 -3.84 -7.02 33.21
CA ILE A 150 -4.03 -6.74 31.79
C ILE A 150 -3.77 -5.26 31.54
N PHE A 151 -2.99 -4.95 30.51
CA PHE A 151 -2.69 -3.59 30.13
C PHE A 151 -2.55 -3.47 28.61
N GLU A 152 -2.68 -2.25 28.11
CA GLU A 152 -2.52 -1.97 26.69
C GLU A 152 -1.08 -1.55 26.38
N ALA A 153 -0.52 -2.06 25.29
CA ALA A 153 0.79 -1.65 24.78
C ALA A 153 0.94 -2.00 23.29
N ASN A 154 1.90 -1.35 22.64
CA ASN A 154 2.21 -1.53 21.23
C ASN A 154 3.33 -2.55 21.01
N THR A 155 4.30 -2.58 21.92
CA THR A 155 5.41 -3.53 21.95
C THR A 155 5.38 -4.30 23.26
N ARG A 156 6.11 -5.43 23.30
CA ARG A 156 6.29 -6.17 24.54
C ARG A 156 7.04 -5.32 25.54
N GLN A 157 6.49 -5.21 26.73
CA GLN A 157 7.13 -4.53 27.86
C GLN A 157 6.82 -5.24 29.17
N ARG A 158 7.64 -5.01 30.19
CA ARG A 158 7.33 -5.48 31.55
C ARG A 158 6.02 -4.86 32.03
N CYS A 159 5.33 -5.58 32.90
CA CYS A 159 4.06 -5.11 33.46
C CYS A 159 4.25 -3.74 34.14
N PRO A 160 3.48 -2.70 33.76
CA PRO A 160 3.63 -1.38 34.36
C PRO A 160 3.16 -1.32 35.82
N ILE A 161 2.45 -2.36 36.28
CA ILE A 161 1.89 -2.43 37.65
C ILE A 161 2.84 -3.21 38.58
N CYS A 162 3.37 -4.35 38.14
CA CYS A 162 4.15 -5.25 39.02
C CYS A 162 5.53 -5.64 38.48
N GLY A 163 5.97 -5.12 37.32
CA GLY A 163 7.29 -5.40 36.75
C GLY A 163 7.51 -6.80 36.19
N ALA A 164 6.56 -7.72 36.34
CA ALA A 164 6.63 -9.09 35.82
C ALA A 164 6.66 -9.13 34.28
N GLU A 165 7.10 -10.25 33.73
CA GLU A 165 7.02 -10.50 32.28
C GLU A 165 5.56 -10.48 31.81
N SER A 166 5.37 -10.10 30.55
CA SER A 166 4.07 -10.04 29.91
C SER A 166 4.04 -10.79 28.60
N HIS A 167 2.84 -11.29 28.30
CA HIS A 167 2.48 -12.06 27.14
C HIS A 167 1.39 -11.34 26.36
N ILE A 168 1.43 -11.45 25.04
CA ILE A 168 0.42 -10.81 24.21
C ILE A 168 -0.92 -11.56 24.36
N LEU A 169 -1.95 -10.88 24.81
CA LEU A 169 -3.26 -11.48 25.03
C LEU A 169 -4.11 -11.44 23.76
N GLU A 170 -4.20 -10.28 23.12
CA GLU A 170 -5.07 -10.06 21.97
C GLU A 170 -4.66 -8.83 21.15
N ILE A 171 -4.83 -8.91 19.82
CA ILE A 171 -4.74 -7.75 18.93
C ILE A 171 -6.08 -7.01 18.99
N LYS A 172 -6.07 -5.72 19.33
CA LYS A 172 -7.32 -4.96 19.48
C LYS A 172 -8.14 -4.96 18.20
N GLY A 173 -9.45 -5.14 18.35
CA GLY A 173 -10.38 -5.21 17.24
C GLY A 173 -10.30 -6.51 16.42
N SER A 174 -9.51 -7.49 16.86
CA SER A 174 -9.70 -8.90 16.46
C SER A 174 -10.69 -9.57 17.41
N THR A 175 -11.23 -10.72 17.02
CA THR A 175 -12.07 -11.57 17.86
C THR A 175 -11.44 -12.96 17.98
N PRO A 176 -11.97 -13.87 18.81
CA PRO A 176 -11.55 -15.27 18.78
C PRO A 176 -11.73 -15.91 17.39
N ALA A 177 -12.71 -15.47 16.60
CA ALA A 177 -12.94 -15.97 15.26
C ALA A 177 -11.91 -15.47 14.22
N SER A 178 -11.09 -14.46 14.55
CA SER A 178 -10.07 -13.94 13.63
C SER A 178 -8.93 -14.93 13.42
N ARG A 179 -8.61 -15.19 12.15
CA ARG A 179 -7.44 -15.98 11.72
C ARG A 179 -6.43 -15.04 11.04
N PHE A 180 -5.14 -15.36 11.15
CA PHE A 180 -4.06 -14.47 10.70
C PHE A 180 -3.09 -15.22 9.79
N LEU A 181 -2.91 -14.70 8.58
CA LEU A 181 -1.89 -15.14 7.64
C LEU A 181 -0.74 -14.13 7.66
N ILE A 182 0.47 -14.58 7.95
CA ILE A 182 1.67 -13.76 7.98
C ILE A 182 2.59 -14.08 6.81
N PHE A 183 3.38 -13.08 6.42
CA PHE A 183 4.32 -13.17 5.30
C PHE A 183 5.71 -12.96 5.85
N GLU A 184 6.38 -14.08 6.12
CA GLU A 184 7.71 -14.12 6.72
C GLU A 184 8.79 -14.10 5.63
N LEU A 185 9.78 -13.22 5.78
CA LEU A 185 10.93 -13.19 4.88
C LEU A 185 11.91 -14.29 5.30
N VAL A 186 12.10 -15.29 4.43
CA VAL A 186 12.89 -16.51 4.74
C VAL A 186 14.38 -16.21 4.73
N GLU A 187 14.83 -15.50 3.70
CA GLU A 187 16.21 -15.04 3.53
C GLU A 187 16.20 -13.52 3.78
N ARG A 188 16.60 -13.12 5.00
CA ARG A 188 16.59 -11.71 5.43
C ARG A 188 17.96 -11.29 5.94
N GLU A 189 18.31 -10.03 5.70
CA GLU A 189 19.45 -9.39 6.38
C GLU A 189 19.09 -9.07 7.84
N GLU A 190 20.10 -8.86 8.70
CA GLU A 190 19.86 -8.62 10.14
C GLU A 190 18.96 -7.41 10.43
N TYR A 191 19.02 -6.39 9.57
CA TYR A 191 18.24 -5.16 9.69
C TYR A 191 16.83 -5.28 9.07
N GLU A 192 16.52 -6.34 8.32
CA GLU A 192 15.23 -6.52 7.68
C GLU A 192 14.20 -7.13 8.65
N PRO A 193 12.94 -6.67 8.62
CA PRO A 193 11.90 -7.22 9.47
C PRO A 193 11.62 -8.68 9.13
N ARG A 194 11.39 -9.51 10.16
CA ARG A 194 11.01 -10.92 9.97
C ARG A 194 9.68 -11.06 9.23
N ILE A 195 8.67 -10.29 9.63
CA ILE A 195 7.33 -10.32 9.02
C ILE A 195 7.14 -9.04 8.21
N LEU A 196 6.91 -9.18 6.91
CA LEU A 196 6.75 -8.05 5.99
C LEU A 196 5.30 -7.57 5.91
N SER A 197 4.35 -8.48 6.07
CA SER A 197 2.92 -8.17 6.03
C SER A 197 2.09 -9.23 6.73
N TYR A 198 0.83 -8.90 7.00
CA TYR A 198 -0.14 -9.87 7.47
C TYR A 198 -1.54 -9.55 6.91
N VAL A 199 -2.37 -10.60 6.81
CA VAL A 199 -3.78 -10.53 6.44
C VAL A 199 -4.61 -11.14 7.57
N ARG A 200 -5.63 -10.40 8.02
CA ARG A 200 -6.62 -10.90 8.97
C ARG A 200 -7.89 -11.28 8.25
N VAL A 201 -8.32 -12.52 8.48
CA VAL A 201 -9.59 -13.03 7.98
C VAL A 201 -10.54 -13.24 9.15
N ASP A 202 -11.72 -12.65 9.03
CA ASP A 202 -12.82 -12.77 9.97
C ASP A 202 -14.03 -13.42 9.27
N PRO A 203 -15.02 -13.92 10.03
CA PRO A 203 -16.33 -14.21 9.47
C PRO A 203 -16.95 -12.93 8.86
N PRO A 204 -17.91 -13.05 7.94
CA PRO A 204 -18.65 -11.90 7.44
C PRO A 204 -19.30 -11.10 8.58
N ILE A 205 -19.48 -9.80 8.39
CA ILE A 205 -20.23 -8.98 9.37
C ILE A 205 -21.65 -9.55 9.50
N PRO A 206 -22.28 -9.64 10.68
CA PRO A 206 -23.63 -10.20 10.78
C PRO A 206 -24.71 -9.45 9.98
N LEU A 207 -24.73 -8.12 10.04
CA LEU A 207 -25.68 -7.28 9.31
C LEU A 207 -24.95 -6.28 8.42
N MET A 208 -25.41 -6.15 7.17
CA MET A 208 -24.89 -5.16 6.24
C MET A 208 -26.03 -4.37 5.60
N HIS A 209 -25.95 -3.05 5.72
CA HIS A 209 -26.88 -2.12 5.10
C HIS A 209 -26.14 -1.27 4.09
N ARG A 210 -26.78 -0.96 2.97
CA ARG A 210 -26.25 -0.12 1.90
C ARG A 210 -26.73 1.32 2.04
N ARG A 211 -25.86 2.29 1.81
CA ARG A 211 -26.25 3.69 1.61
C ARG A 211 -26.39 3.97 0.12
N LEU A 212 -27.54 4.50 -0.28
CA LEU A 212 -27.79 4.94 -1.66
C LEU A 212 -27.31 6.38 -1.87
N PRO A 213 -27.05 6.80 -3.13
CA PRO A 213 -26.63 8.19 -3.43
C PRO A 213 -27.62 9.26 -2.97
N ASN A 214 -28.92 8.95 -2.92
CA ASN A 214 -29.97 9.82 -2.40
C ASN A 214 -29.98 9.93 -0.86
N GLY A 215 -29.11 9.17 -0.17
CA GLY A 215 -29.00 9.14 1.29
C GLY A 215 -29.85 8.09 1.98
N GLU A 216 -30.73 7.38 1.27
CA GLU A 216 -31.55 6.31 1.83
C GLU A 216 -30.69 5.10 2.24
N ILE A 217 -31.17 4.37 3.25
CA ILE A 217 -30.49 3.18 3.76
C ILE A 217 -31.30 1.94 3.39
N GLU A 218 -30.71 1.11 2.55
CA GLU A 218 -31.25 -0.18 2.21
C GLU A 218 -30.73 -1.25 3.19
N LYS A 219 -31.66 -1.84 3.94
CA LYS A 219 -31.32 -2.86 4.93
C LYS A 219 -31.00 -4.21 4.29
N ASN A 220 -30.13 -4.95 4.96
CA ASN A 220 -29.70 -6.31 4.64
C ASN A 220 -29.38 -6.55 3.16
N ILE A 221 -28.62 -5.65 2.56
CA ILE A 221 -28.33 -5.67 1.11
C ILE A 221 -27.77 -7.03 0.66
N ARG A 222 -26.91 -7.68 1.45
CA ARG A 222 -26.33 -8.98 1.07
C ARG A 222 -27.39 -10.06 0.86
N GLU A 223 -28.39 -10.14 1.74
CA GLU A 223 -29.47 -11.16 1.67
C GLU A 223 -30.39 -10.92 0.46
N LYS A 224 -30.40 -9.71 -0.08
CA LYS A 224 -31.15 -9.39 -1.31
C LYS A 224 -30.43 -9.83 -2.57
N ILE A 225 -29.10 -9.88 -2.52
CA ILE A 225 -28.26 -10.14 -3.69
C ILE A 225 -27.78 -11.59 -3.71
N PHE A 226 -27.35 -12.11 -2.58
CA PHE A 226 -26.70 -13.42 -2.43
C PHE A 226 -27.54 -14.35 -1.55
N PRO A 227 -27.32 -15.67 -1.64
CA PRO A 227 -27.97 -16.64 -0.75
C PRO A 227 -27.68 -16.35 0.73
N GLU A 228 -28.70 -16.47 1.57
CA GLU A 228 -28.63 -16.12 3.00
C GLU A 228 -27.60 -16.97 3.74
N GLU A 229 -27.54 -18.27 3.41
CA GLU A 229 -26.65 -19.27 4.00
C GLU A 229 -25.16 -19.02 3.73
N TRP A 230 -24.83 -18.08 2.84
CA TRP A 230 -23.46 -17.63 2.65
C TRP A 230 -22.99 -16.74 3.79
N PHE A 231 -23.90 -15.99 4.42
CA PHE A 231 -23.55 -15.03 5.46
C PHE A 231 -24.06 -15.44 6.83
N HIS A 232 -24.97 -16.41 6.91
CA HIS A 232 -25.60 -16.84 8.16
C HIS A 232 -25.47 -18.35 8.42
N PRO A 233 -25.38 -18.75 9.71
CA PRO A 233 -25.21 -17.90 10.90
C PRO A 233 -23.81 -17.27 10.97
N ALA A 234 -23.75 -15.94 11.06
CA ALA A 234 -22.50 -15.20 11.28
C ALA A 234 -22.05 -15.25 12.74
N PHE A 235 -20.77 -14.96 12.99
CA PHE A 235 -20.24 -14.74 14.33
C PHE A 235 -20.86 -13.47 14.94
N TRP A 236 -21.86 -13.61 15.81
CA TRP A 236 -22.59 -12.50 16.42
C TRP A 236 -22.80 -12.65 17.94
N PRO A 237 -21.74 -12.53 18.75
CA PRO A 237 -21.82 -12.65 20.21
C PRO A 237 -22.81 -11.68 20.86
N GLU A 238 -22.96 -10.46 20.33
CA GLU A 238 -23.85 -9.45 20.89
C GLU A 238 -25.33 -9.88 20.85
N ARG A 239 -25.75 -10.55 19.76
CA ARG A 239 -27.10 -11.12 19.65
C ARG A 239 -27.31 -12.20 20.71
N ILE A 240 -26.39 -13.15 20.80
CA ILE A 240 -26.46 -14.28 21.74
C ILE A 240 -26.42 -13.78 23.19
N MET A 241 -25.59 -12.79 23.50
CA MET A 241 -25.53 -12.19 24.83
C MET A 241 -26.88 -11.58 25.23
N LYS A 242 -27.57 -10.92 24.30
CA LYS A 242 -28.90 -10.35 24.54
C LYS A 242 -29.93 -11.46 24.83
N GLU A 243 -29.91 -12.53 24.06
CA GLU A 243 -30.78 -13.71 24.27
C GLU A 243 -30.53 -14.36 25.64
N LEU A 244 -29.27 -14.65 25.98
CA LEU A 244 -28.89 -15.21 27.29
C LEU A 244 -29.33 -14.30 28.45
N TYR A 245 -29.16 -12.98 28.28
CA TYR A 245 -29.58 -12.00 29.28
C TYR A 245 -31.11 -11.99 29.47
N GLU A 246 -31.89 -12.06 28.39
CA GLU A 246 -33.35 -12.12 28.44
C GLU A 246 -33.85 -13.41 29.08
N GLU A 247 -33.24 -14.55 28.76
CA GLU A 247 -33.54 -15.84 29.40
C GLU A 247 -33.28 -15.82 30.91
N LEU A 248 -32.13 -15.29 31.33
CA LEU A 248 -31.79 -15.16 32.75
C LEU A 248 -32.72 -14.20 33.48
N LYS A 249 -33.13 -13.10 32.84
CA LYS A 249 -34.10 -12.16 33.41
C LYS A 249 -35.47 -12.82 33.64
N LYS A 250 -35.89 -13.71 32.73
CA LYS A 250 -37.12 -14.51 32.88
C LYS A 250 -37.00 -15.52 34.04
N LYS A 251 -35.85 -16.19 34.19
CA LYS A 251 -35.61 -17.20 35.24
C LYS A 251 -35.33 -16.61 36.63
N HIS A 252 -34.72 -15.42 36.71
CA HIS A 252 -34.26 -14.82 37.96
C HIS A 252 -34.58 -13.33 38.01
N LYS A 253 -35.73 -12.97 38.59
CA LYS A 253 -36.24 -11.58 38.65
C LYS A 253 -35.35 -10.54 39.37
N LYS A 254 -34.27 -10.93 40.09
CA LYS A 254 -33.46 -10.03 40.94
C LYS A 254 -31.95 -10.33 41.11
N LYS A 255 -31.31 -11.21 40.33
CA LYS A 255 -29.85 -11.46 40.50
C LYS A 255 -28.99 -10.51 39.66
N ARG A 256 -27.91 -9.98 40.25
CA ARG A 256 -26.83 -9.30 39.51
C ARG A 256 -26.16 -10.33 38.61
N VAL A 257 -26.33 -10.20 37.30
CA VAL A 257 -25.64 -11.04 36.32
C VAL A 257 -24.30 -10.40 35.98
N ALA A 258 -23.21 -11.17 36.08
CA ALA A 258 -21.89 -10.70 35.67
C ALA A 258 -21.84 -10.59 34.14
N ARG A 259 -21.90 -9.36 33.61
CA ARG A 259 -21.86 -9.10 32.17
C ARG A 259 -20.63 -9.70 31.48
N SER A 260 -19.49 -9.73 32.16
CA SER A 260 -18.25 -10.34 31.65
C SER A 260 -18.40 -11.84 31.41
N TYR A 261 -19.08 -12.56 32.31
CA TYR A 261 -19.35 -13.99 32.15
C TYR A 261 -20.26 -14.26 30.95
N LEU A 262 -21.36 -13.50 30.83
CA LEU A 262 -22.27 -13.63 29.69
C LEU A 262 -21.60 -13.32 28.36
N TRP A 263 -20.70 -12.34 28.34
CA TRP A 263 -19.94 -12.00 27.14
C TRP A 263 -19.03 -13.15 26.72
N GLU A 264 -18.31 -13.76 27.66
CA GLU A 264 -17.49 -14.94 27.37
C GLU A 264 -18.34 -16.09 26.84
N GLU A 265 -19.43 -16.44 27.52
CA GLU A 265 -20.33 -17.52 27.09
C GLU A 265 -20.91 -17.26 25.69
N ALA A 266 -21.35 -16.03 25.42
CA ALA A 266 -21.88 -15.63 24.13
C ALA A 266 -20.83 -15.71 23.01
N LYS A 267 -19.56 -15.36 23.27
CA LYS A 267 -18.48 -15.48 22.28
C LYS A 267 -18.24 -16.94 21.88
N TRP A 268 -18.14 -17.84 22.85
CA TRP A 268 -17.88 -19.26 22.57
C TRP A 268 -19.08 -19.92 21.88
N LYS A 269 -20.30 -19.56 22.29
CA LYS A 269 -21.52 -20.01 21.61
C LYS A 269 -21.60 -19.48 20.18
N ALA A 270 -21.28 -18.21 19.95
CA ALA A 270 -21.21 -17.64 18.60
C ALA A 270 -20.17 -18.35 17.73
N LEU A 271 -18.99 -18.64 18.28
CA LEU A 271 -17.93 -19.38 17.58
C LEU A 271 -18.40 -20.76 17.15
N ALA A 272 -19.10 -21.47 18.05
CA ALA A 272 -19.64 -22.79 17.79
C ALA A 272 -20.75 -22.77 16.72
N GLU A 273 -21.65 -21.78 16.77
CA GLU A 273 -22.77 -21.63 15.83
C GLU A 273 -22.35 -21.11 14.45
N THR A 274 -21.24 -20.35 14.36
CA THR A 274 -20.81 -19.70 13.11
C THR A 274 -20.62 -20.71 11.99
N ASN A 275 -21.31 -20.50 10.86
CA ASN A 275 -21.27 -21.42 9.74
C ASN A 275 -21.62 -20.70 8.43
N THR A 276 -20.62 -20.17 7.75
CA THR A 276 -20.79 -19.22 6.64
C THR A 276 -20.12 -19.74 5.36
N ALA A 277 -20.74 -19.50 4.21
CA ALA A 277 -20.09 -19.75 2.91
C ALA A 277 -19.30 -18.53 2.39
N GLY A 278 -19.37 -17.40 3.09
CA GLY A 278 -18.55 -16.21 2.86
C GLY A 278 -17.36 -16.13 3.82
N ALA A 279 -16.41 -15.26 3.50
CA ALA A 279 -15.33 -14.86 4.40
C ALA A 279 -15.07 -13.35 4.25
N ARG A 280 -14.42 -12.73 5.24
CA ARG A 280 -14.04 -11.32 5.17
C ARG A 280 -12.56 -11.12 5.37
N ILE A 281 -11.90 -10.50 4.41
CA ILE A 281 -10.58 -9.91 4.65
C ILE A 281 -10.80 -8.60 5.43
N ALA A 282 -10.54 -8.65 6.72
CA ALA A 282 -10.82 -7.56 7.64
C ALA A 282 -9.67 -6.55 7.72
N ARG A 283 -8.43 -7.04 7.57
CA ARG A 283 -7.22 -6.22 7.61
C ARG A 283 -6.17 -6.76 6.65
N VAL A 284 -5.43 -5.84 6.04
CA VAL A 284 -4.21 -6.10 5.28
C VAL A 284 -3.22 -5.02 5.69
N VAL A 285 -2.13 -5.41 6.32
CA VAL A 285 -1.09 -4.48 6.75
C VAL A 285 0.23 -4.93 6.15
N VAL A 286 0.91 -3.97 5.51
CA VAL A 286 2.21 -4.17 4.88
C VAL A 286 3.18 -3.16 5.47
N HIS A 287 4.38 -3.63 5.80
CA HIS A 287 5.47 -2.79 6.29
C HIS A 287 5.69 -1.60 5.34
N PRO A 288 5.82 -0.35 5.84
CA PRO A 288 5.86 0.86 5.01
C PRO A 288 6.85 0.79 3.85
N ASP A 289 8.06 0.31 4.10
CA ASP A 289 9.14 0.22 3.10
C ASP A 289 8.83 -0.75 1.96
N TYR A 290 7.92 -1.70 2.18
CA TYR A 290 7.55 -2.76 1.23
C TYR A 290 6.18 -2.54 0.57
N ARG A 291 5.44 -1.48 0.94
CA ARG A 291 4.10 -1.18 0.37
C ARG A 291 4.10 -0.98 -1.15
N SER A 292 5.21 -0.47 -1.68
CA SER A 292 5.35 -0.15 -3.11
C SER A 292 5.77 -1.35 -3.99
N ASP A 293 6.03 -2.51 -3.39
CA ASP A 293 6.65 -3.67 -4.07
C ASP A 293 5.62 -4.70 -4.55
N GLY A 294 4.33 -4.33 -4.53
CA GLY A 294 3.24 -5.26 -4.87
C GLY A 294 2.96 -6.32 -3.80
N LEU A 295 3.71 -6.30 -2.69
CA LEU A 295 3.61 -7.26 -1.60
C LEU A 295 2.18 -7.39 -1.08
N GLY A 296 1.47 -6.28 -0.85
CA GLY A 296 0.09 -6.38 -0.37
C GLY A 296 -0.84 -7.12 -1.32
N GLN A 297 -0.69 -6.98 -2.65
CA GLN A 297 -1.53 -7.71 -3.61
C GLN A 297 -1.23 -9.20 -3.56
N LEU A 298 0.07 -9.54 -3.44
CA LEU A 298 0.53 -10.90 -3.21
C LEU A 298 -0.05 -11.46 -1.90
N SER A 299 -0.09 -10.66 -0.83
CA SER A 299 -0.66 -11.09 0.45
C SER A 299 -2.14 -11.40 0.37
N VAL A 300 -2.91 -10.56 -0.34
CA VAL A 300 -4.34 -10.80 -0.58
C VAL A 300 -4.56 -12.04 -1.43
N LYS A 301 -3.77 -12.26 -2.50
CA LYS A 301 -3.87 -13.46 -3.34
C LYS A 301 -3.62 -14.75 -2.55
N ALA A 302 -2.54 -14.79 -1.76
CA ALA A 302 -2.27 -15.94 -0.91
C ALA A 302 -3.36 -16.14 0.17
N ALA A 303 -3.95 -15.06 0.69
CA ALA A 303 -5.09 -15.17 1.61
C ALA A 303 -6.35 -15.72 0.92
N LEU A 304 -6.63 -15.39 -0.34
CA LEU A 304 -7.75 -15.95 -1.10
C LEU A 304 -7.59 -17.46 -1.30
N GLU A 305 -6.38 -17.93 -1.63
CA GLU A 305 -6.07 -19.36 -1.72
C GLU A 305 -6.24 -20.06 -0.37
N TRP A 306 -5.71 -19.47 0.70
CA TRP A 306 -5.87 -19.97 2.06
C TRP A 306 -7.35 -20.09 2.47
N ILE A 307 -8.16 -19.08 2.17
CA ILE A 307 -9.61 -19.09 2.42
C ILE A 307 -10.29 -20.21 1.64
N ALA A 308 -9.98 -20.36 0.35
CA ALA A 308 -10.61 -21.36 -0.50
C ALA A 308 -10.23 -22.80 -0.10
N GLU A 309 -8.94 -23.06 0.10
CA GLU A 309 -8.41 -24.40 0.40
C GLU A 309 -8.77 -24.84 1.82
N ARG A 310 -8.59 -23.96 2.81
CA ARG A 310 -8.76 -24.29 4.23
C ARG A 310 -10.10 -23.87 4.82
N ARG A 311 -10.99 -23.29 3.99
CA ARG A 311 -12.34 -22.84 4.36
C ARG A 311 -12.35 -21.90 5.57
N ILE A 312 -11.41 -20.95 5.56
CA ILE A 312 -11.16 -20.01 6.66
C ILE A 312 -12.29 -19.00 6.75
N PRO A 313 -12.74 -18.63 7.96
CA PRO A 313 -12.08 -18.91 9.25
C PRO A 313 -12.47 -20.21 9.99
N GLU A 314 -13.63 -20.78 9.73
CA GLU A 314 -14.26 -21.83 10.57
C GLU A 314 -13.97 -23.26 10.15
N MET A 315 -13.41 -23.48 8.95
CA MET A 315 -13.06 -24.80 8.42
C MET A 315 -14.29 -25.73 8.27
N ARG A 316 -15.40 -25.19 7.74
CA ARG A 316 -16.69 -25.90 7.55
C ARG A 316 -17.22 -25.80 6.13
N LYS A 317 -18.19 -24.90 5.88
CA LYS A 317 -18.78 -24.67 4.56
C LYS A 317 -17.73 -24.25 3.54
N ARG A 318 -17.92 -24.71 2.31
CA ARG A 318 -17.13 -24.25 1.16
C ARG A 318 -17.29 -22.74 0.99
N LYS A 319 -16.22 -22.05 0.63
CA LYS A 319 -16.21 -20.59 0.48
C LYS A 319 -16.55 -20.19 -0.94
N HIS A 320 -17.62 -19.41 -1.10
CA HIS A 320 -18.12 -18.92 -2.39
C HIS A 320 -17.62 -17.50 -2.69
N ILE A 321 -17.50 -16.66 -1.66
CA ILE A 321 -17.22 -15.23 -1.82
C ILE A 321 -16.36 -14.69 -0.68
N VAL A 322 -15.53 -13.69 -0.98
CA VAL A 322 -14.75 -12.96 0.02
C VAL A 322 -15.11 -11.47 -0.05
N GLU A 323 -15.53 -10.90 1.08
CA GLU A 323 -15.81 -9.47 1.21
C GLU A 323 -14.65 -8.72 1.87
N THR A 324 -14.50 -7.44 1.56
CA THR A 324 -13.64 -6.50 2.30
C THR A 324 -14.31 -5.15 2.41
N ILE A 325 -14.06 -4.46 3.52
CA ILE A 325 -14.55 -3.09 3.74
C ILE A 325 -13.35 -2.19 3.92
N ALA A 326 -13.07 -1.38 2.91
CA ALA A 326 -11.82 -0.64 2.84
C ALA A 326 -12.04 0.80 2.37
N GLN A 327 -11.94 1.77 3.29
CA GLN A 327 -12.00 3.19 2.93
C GLN A 327 -10.85 3.61 2.01
N MET A 328 -9.67 3.00 2.17
CA MET A 328 -8.51 3.27 1.32
C MET A 328 -8.71 2.85 -0.13
N ALA A 329 -9.66 1.96 -0.43
CA ALA A 329 -9.94 1.54 -1.80
C ALA A 329 -10.43 2.71 -2.69
N ARG A 330 -10.95 3.80 -2.11
CA ARG A 330 -11.30 5.03 -2.86
C ARG A 330 -10.11 5.74 -3.47
N TYR A 331 -8.94 5.58 -2.86
CA TYR A 331 -7.74 6.35 -3.19
C TYR A 331 -6.64 5.47 -3.81
N ASN A 332 -6.83 4.16 -3.81
CA ASN A 332 -5.88 3.19 -4.35
C ASN A 332 -6.63 1.95 -4.88
N PRO A 333 -6.40 1.54 -6.14
CA PRO A 333 -7.05 0.37 -6.76
C PRO A 333 -6.44 -0.96 -6.27
N PHE A 334 -5.99 -1.02 -5.02
CA PHE A 334 -5.24 -2.13 -4.44
C PHE A 334 -5.98 -3.47 -4.53
N PHE A 335 -7.23 -3.50 -4.06
CA PHE A 335 -8.08 -4.70 -4.10
C PHE A 335 -8.57 -5.00 -5.52
N GLU A 336 -8.87 -3.96 -6.31
CA GLU A 336 -9.33 -4.09 -7.70
C GLU A 336 -8.27 -4.74 -8.60
N LYS A 337 -6.99 -4.41 -8.40
CA LYS A 337 -5.86 -5.06 -9.10
C LYS A 337 -5.72 -6.54 -8.77
N VAL A 338 -6.25 -7.00 -7.63
CA VAL A 338 -6.33 -8.43 -7.29
C VAL A 338 -7.55 -9.09 -7.94
N GLY A 339 -8.59 -8.32 -8.27
CA GLY A 339 -9.81 -8.79 -8.92
C GLY A 339 -11.08 -8.55 -8.10
N PHE A 340 -10.99 -7.88 -6.94
CA PHE A 340 -12.19 -7.50 -6.19
C PHE A 340 -13.02 -6.48 -6.99
N LYS A 341 -14.34 -6.58 -6.88
CA LYS A 341 -15.32 -5.67 -7.47
C LYS A 341 -16.01 -4.85 -6.39
N PHE A 342 -16.01 -3.54 -6.54
CA PHE A 342 -16.82 -2.65 -5.71
C PHE A 342 -18.29 -2.78 -6.11
N LEU A 343 -19.15 -3.03 -5.12
CA LEU A 343 -20.58 -3.17 -5.35
C LEU A 343 -21.37 -2.03 -4.70
N TRP A 344 -21.07 -1.68 -3.46
CA TRP A 344 -21.80 -0.64 -2.73
C TRP A 344 -21.03 -0.10 -1.52
N GLU A 345 -21.57 0.96 -0.91
CA GLU A 345 -21.11 1.48 0.36
C GLU A 345 -21.99 1.03 1.51
N THR A 346 -21.40 0.77 2.68
CA THR A 346 -22.16 0.54 3.91
C THR A 346 -23.00 1.76 4.28
N ALA A 347 -23.95 1.61 5.21
CA ALA A 347 -24.71 2.73 5.77
C ALA A 347 -23.82 3.88 6.29
N SER A 348 -22.61 3.56 6.76
CA SER A 348 -21.60 4.52 7.21
C SER A 348 -20.70 5.09 6.09
N GLY A 349 -21.01 4.81 4.82
CA GLY A 349 -20.24 5.29 3.66
C GLY A 349 -18.88 4.61 3.50
N ARG A 350 -18.73 3.35 3.96
CA ARG A 350 -17.50 2.57 3.75
C ARG A 350 -17.66 1.69 2.52
N PRO A 351 -16.75 1.74 1.54
CA PRO A 351 -16.82 0.88 0.37
C PRO A 351 -16.73 -0.59 0.73
N VAL A 352 -17.57 -1.39 0.09
CA VAL A 352 -17.58 -2.85 0.18
C VAL A 352 -17.20 -3.43 -1.17
N LEU A 353 -16.16 -4.25 -1.17
CA LEU A 353 -15.69 -4.95 -2.36
C LEU A 353 -15.78 -6.46 -2.15
N PHE A 354 -16.06 -7.18 -3.24
CA PHE A 354 -16.23 -8.63 -3.23
C PHE A 354 -15.32 -9.31 -4.25
N TYR A 355 -14.81 -10.48 -3.89
CA TYR A 355 -14.08 -11.37 -4.78
C TYR A 355 -14.81 -12.72 -4.87
N PRO A 356 -15.17 -13.18 -6.09
CA PRO A 356 -15.79 -14.48 -6.26
C PRO A 356 -14.74 -15.60 -6.19
N LEU A 357 -14.98 -16.62 -5.36
CA LEU A 357 -14.21 -17.87 -5.33
C LEU A 357 -14.85 -18.98 -6.20
N THR A 358 -16.06 -18.73 -6.68
CA THR A 358 -16.87 -19.67 -7.48
C THR A 358 -17.52 -18.93 -8.64
N GLU A 359 -17.83 -19.64 -9.73
CA GLU A 359 -18.55 -19.05 -10.87
C GLU A 359 -19.95 -18.58 -10.45
N GLU A 360 -20.64 -19.31 -9.57
CA GLU A 360 -21.92 -18.88 -9.00
C GLU A 360 -21.82 -17.49 -8.34
N ALA A 361 -20.82 -17.26 -7.47
CA ALA A 361 -20.62 -15.95 -6.84
C ALA A 361 -20.30 -14.86 -7.87
N LYS A 362 -19.59 -15.20 -8.94
CA LYS A 362 -19.27 -14.27 -10.02
C LYS A 362 -20.53 -13.87 -10.80
N GLU A 363 -21.40 -14.82 -11.12
CA GLU A 363 -22.69 -14.56 -11.77
C GLU A 363 -23.57 -13.64 -10.93
N TYR A 364 -23.64 -13.86 -9.61
CA TYR A 364 -24.36 -12.96 -8.70
C TYR A 364 -23.80 -11.53 -8.73
N ILE A 365 -22.48 -11.38 -8.70
CA ILE A 365 -21.80 -10.08 -8.78
C ILE A 365 -22.10 -9.39 -10.12
N GLU A 366 -21.89 -10.08 -11.24
CA GLU A 366 -22.08 -9.53 -12.58
C GLU A 366 -23.54 -9.16 -12.85
N ARG A 367 -24.48 -10.00 -12.38
CA ARG A 367 -25.91 -9.69 -12.45
C ARG A 367 -26.23 -8.42 -11.67
N PHE A 368 -25.73 -8.29 -10.44
CA PHE A 368 -25.93 -7.10 -9.62
C PHE A 368 -25.37 -5.84 -10.31
N LEU A 369 -24.15 -5.89 -10.83
CA LEU A 369 -23.53 -4.75 -11.53
C LEU A 369 -24.30 -4.33 -12.79
N ARG A 370 -25.01 -5.25 -13.44
CA ARG A 370 -25.82 -4.98 -14.63
C ARG A 370 -27.22 -4.45 -14.31
N GLU A 371 -27.84 -4.94 -13.24
CA GLU A 371 -29.27 -4.72 -12.94
C GLU A 371 -29.50 -3.63 -11.89
N ASP A 372 -28.56 -3.40 -10.99
CA ASP A 372 -28.73 -2.40 -9.93
C ASP A 372 -28.40 -0.99 -10.45
N PRO A 373 -29.34 -0.03 -10.38
CA PRO A 373 -29.15 1.31 -10.95
C PRO A 373 -28.14 2.18 -10.21
N TYR A 374 -27.68 1.75 -9.02
CA TYR A 374 -26.71 2.48 -8.20
C TYR A 374 -25.33 1.81 -8.19
N ALA A 375 -25.19 0.63 -8.79
CA ALA A 375 -23.92 -0.07 -8.89
C ALA A 375 -23.04 0.56 -9.99
N PRO A 376 -21.71 0.56 -9.82
CA PRO A 376 -20.78 0.96 -10.88
C PRO A 376 -20.78 -0.07 -12.02
N GLU A 377 -20.99 0.34 -13.27
CA GLU A 377 -21.05 -0.58 -14.43
C GLU A 377 -19.86 -1.55 -14.53
N ASP A 378 -18.64 -1.07 -14.23
CA ASP A 378 -17.39 -1.85 -14.34
C ASP A 378 -16.93 -2.49 -13.03
N GLY A 379 -17.68 -2.26 -11.94
CA GLY A 379 -17.31 -2.70 -10.59
C GLY A 379 -16.07 -1.97 -10.03
N ARG A 380 -15.69 -0.81 -10.58
CA ARG A 380 -14.56 0.00 -10.11
C ARG A 380 -15.03 1.15 -9.23
N LEU A 381 -14.44 1.23 -8.06
CA LEU A 381 -14.51 2.34 -7.13
C LEU A 381 -13.46 3.40 -7.44
N TRP A 382 -12.19 2.98 -7.61
CA TRP A 382 -11.10 3.91 -7.84
C TRP A 382 -11.10 4.37 -9.29
N ARG A 383 -11.08 5.69 -9.49
CA ARG A 383 -10.95 6.32 -10.80
C ARG A 383 -9.89 7.42 -10.71
N PRO A 384 -9.01 7.55 -11.73
CA PRO A 384 -8.09 8.69 -11.80
C PRO A 384 -8.87 9.99 -11.67
N SER A 385 -8.51 10.82 -10.69
CA SER A 385 -9.18 12.07 -10.35
C SER A 385 -8.36 13.28 -10.78
N TYR A 386 -7.06 13.11 -11.07
CA TYR A 386 -6.22 14.17 -11.62
C TYR A 386 -6.82 14.78 -12.90
N GLY A 387 -7.33 13.93 -13.79
CA GLY A 387 -7.97 14.31 -15.05
C GLY A 387 -6.98 14.77 -16.11
N LYS A 388 -7.49 15.35 -17.20
CA LYS A 388 -6.68 15.96 -18.26
C LYS A 388 -6.53 17.46 -18.03
N VAL A 389 -5.47 18.03 -18.59
CA VAL A 389 -5.32 19.47 -18.74
C VAL A 389 -5.61 19.88 -20.19
N GLU A 390 -5.92 21.15 -20.40
CA GLU A 390 -5.98 21.72 -21.74
C GLU A 390 -4.56 21.71 -22.34
N PRO A 391 -4.31 20.99 -23.45
CA PRO A 391 -2.98 20.96 -24.06
C PRO A 391 -2.57 22.35 -24.54
N LEU A 392 -1.27 22.55 -24.73
CA LEU A 392 -0.76 23.76 -25.40
C LEU A 392 -1.45 23.92 -26.77
N GLY A 393 -1.88 25.15 -27.10
CA GLY A 393 -2.59 25.45 -28.34
C GLY A 393 -1.76 25.29 -29.61
N GLY A 394 -0.45 25.09 -29.47
CA GLY A 394 0.50 24.86 -30.56
C GLY A 394 1.90 24.50 -30.02
N PRO A 395 2.88 24.28 -30.90
CA PRO A 395 4.23 23.94 -30.47
C PRO A 395 4.96 25.15 -29.87
N ILE A 396 5.89 24.89 -28.95
CA ILE A 396 6.89 25.88 -28.54
C ILE A 396 7.99 25.91 -29.60
N ARG A 397 8.25 27.08 -30.20
CA ARG A 397 9.20 27.21 -31.31
C ARG A 397 10.42 28.01 -30.91
N PHE A 398 11.60 27.44 -31.14
CA PHE A 398 12.88 28.13 -31.07
C PHE A 398 13.28 28.56 -32.47
N ILE A 399 13.46 29.86 -32.69
CA ILE A 399 13.82 30.43 -34.00
C ILE A 399 15.13 31.22 -33.84
N ASN A 400 16.21 30.63 -34.35
CA ASN A 400 17.58 31.17 -34.31
C ASN A 400 18.03 31.64 -32.92
N VAL A 401 17.68 30.89 -31.88
CA VAL A 401 17.89 31.32 -30.49
C VAL A 401 19.34 31.17 -30.05
N SER A 402 19.97 32.27 -29.65
CA SER A 402 21.31 32.30 -29.04
C SER A 402 21.26 32.97 -27.67
N LYS A 403 22.12 32.52 -26.75
CA LYS A 403 22.29 33.13 -25.43
C LYS A 403 23.77 33.27 -25.10
N VAL A 404 24.18 34.50 -24.88
CA VAL A 404 25.51 34.88 -24.40
C VAL A 404 25.33 35.53 -23.02
N PHE A 405 26.20 35.17 -22.07
CA PHE A 405 26.33 35.91 -20.82
C PHE A 405 27.58 36.77 -20.91
N GLU A 406 27.46 38.03 -20.51
CA GLU A 406 28.58 38.95 -20.40
C GLU A 406 28.88 39.17 -18.92
N SER A 407 30.12 38.93 -18.52
CA SER A 407 30.60 39.29 -17.18
C SER A 407 31.74 40.27 -17.31
N GLU A 408 31.59 41.43 -16.70
CA GLU A 408 32.64 42.43 -16.59
C GLU A 408 33.46 42.12 -15.33
N LEU A 409 34.71 41.70 -15.52
CA LEU A 409 35.67 41.59 -14.42
C LEU A 409 36.26 42.97 -14.17
N ASP A 410 35.72 43.66 -13.17
CA ASP A 410 36.28 44.90 -12.62
C ASP A 410 37.13 44.57 -11.39
N ILE A 411 38.35 45.09 -11.36
CA ILE A 411 39.27 44.96 -10.22
C ILE A 411 39.04 46.05 -9.17
N LYS A 412 38.18 47.04 -9.47
CA LYS A 412 37.80 48.10 -8.53
C LYS A 412 37.08 47.51 -7.32
N GLY A 413 37.63 47.76 -6.13
CA GLY A 413 37.07 47.31 -4.85
C GLY A 413 37.76 46.08 -4.25
N LEU A 414 38.73 45.47 -4.94
CA LEU A 414 39.61 44.46 -4.36
C LEU A 414 40.74 45.11 -3.54
N PRO A 415 41.31 44.44 -2.54
CA PRO A 415 42.55 44.86 -1.87
C PRO A 415 43.69 45.16 -2.86
N GLU A 416 44.54 46.13 -2.54
CA GLU A 416 45.56 46.70 -3.45
C GLU A 416 46.59 45.65 -3.90
N ASP A 417 46.99 44.75 -3.00
CA ASP A 417 47.85 43.59 -3.27
C ASP A 417 47.23 42.59 -4.27
N ILE A 418 45.91 42.36 -4.18
CA ILE A 418 45.17 41.52 -5.13
C ILE A 418 45.02 42.23 -6.48
N GLN A 419 44.79 43.55 -6.48
CA GLN A 419 44.74 44.33 -7.72
C GLN A 419 46.09 44.30 -8.43
N GLU A 420 47.20 44.55 -7.74
CA GLU A 420 48.55 44.48 -8.32
C GLU A 420 48.86 43.10 -8.90
N LEU A 421 48.50 42.03 -8.20
CA LEU A 421 48.65 40.66 -8.68
C LEU A 421 47.86 40.41 -9.97
N LEU A 422 46.58 40.79 -10.00
CA LEU A 422 45.72 40.63 -11.17
C LEU A 422 46.19 41.49 -12.35
N ILE A 423 46.67 42.71 -12.10
CA ILE A 423 47.28 43.59 -13.08
C ILE A 423 48.58 42.98 -13.64
N ALA A 424 49.41 42.34 -12.80
CA ALA A 424 50.63 41.65 -13.21
C ALA A 424 50.34 40.43 -14.11
N PHE A 425 49.19 39.77 -13.93
CA PHE A 425 48.67 38.76 -14.85
C PHE A 425 47.87 39.33 -16.04
N GLY A 426 47.82 40.66 -16.21
CA GLY A 426 47.19 41.33 -17.35
C GLY A 426 45.67 41.53 -17.24
N VAL A 427 45.08 41.37 -16.06
CA VAL A 427 43.64 41.53 -15.80
C VAL A 427 43.37 42.93 -15.24
N ARG A 428 43.06 43.90 -16.11
CA ARG A 428 42.76 45.30 -15.72
C ARG A 428 41.27 45.64 -15.79
N HIS A 429 40.64 45.21 -16.88
CA HIS A 429 39.21 45.30 -17.14
C HIS A 429 38.94 44.35 -18.29
N ARG A 430 38.06 43.37 -18.11
CA ARG A 430 37.77 42.38 -19.15
C ARG A 430 36.30 42.05 -19.16
N VAL A 431 35.63 42.37 -20.28
CA VAL A 431 34.32 41.81 -20.60
C VAL A 431 34.55 40.40 -21.12
N ILE A 432 34.11 39.40 -20.35
CA ILE A 432 34.10 38.00 -20.77
C ILE A 432 32.71 37.70 -21.30
N GLN A 433 32.61 37.52 -22.62
CA GLN A 433 31.42 36.99 -23.27
C GLN A 433 31.51 35.46 -23.32
N ARG A 434 30.56 34.79 -22.66
CA ARG A 434 30.45 33.33 -22.65
C ARG A 434 29.19 32.91 -23.40
N PRO A 435 29.30 32.49 -24.68
CA PRO A 435 28.16 31.95 -25.42
C PRO A 435 27.77 30.59 -24.83
N VAL A 436 26.53 30.48 -24.35
CA VAL A 436 25.98 29.27 -23.70
C VAL A 436 25.08 28.49 -24.65
N LEU A 437 24.29 29.16 -25.48
CA LEU A 437 23.45 28.54 -26.52
C LEU A 437 23.67 29.30 -27.84
N ARG A 438 23.71 28.61 -28.98
CA ARG A 438 23.96 29.18 -30.31
C ARG A 438 22.97 28.63 -31.32
N ASN A 439 22.24 29.53 -31.97
CA ASN A 439 21.39 29.27 -33.14
C ASN A 439 20.47 28.04 -33.00
N LEU A 440 19.75 27.93 -31.88
CA LEU A 440 18.82 26.83 -31.65
C LEU A 440 17.58 27.00 -32.53
N ASN A 441 17.27 25.93 -33.28
CA ASN A 441 16.12 25.84 -34.17
C ASN A 441 15.44 24.49 -34.00
N PHE A 442 14.37 24.43 -33.19
CA PHE A 442 13.58 23.23 -32.98
C PHE A 442 12.20 23.55 -32.41
N GLU A 443 11.32 22.57 -32.45
CA GLU A 443 9.98 22.65 -31.90
C GLU A 443 9.73 21.57 -30.84
N ILE A 444 8.88 21.92 -29.88
CA ILE A 444 8.34 21.03 -28.84
C ILE A 444 6.85 20.94 -29.06
N GLN A 445 6.35 19.74 -29.35
CA GLN A 445 4.95 19.50 -29.67
C GLN A 445 4.09 19.42 -28.38
N PRO A 446 2.79 19.80 -28.44
CA PRO A 446 1.90 19.64 -27.30
C PRO A 446 1.82 18.19 -26.80
N GLY A 447 1.91 18.01 -25.48
CA GLY A 447 1.86 16.70 -24.81
C GLY A 447 3.16 15.88 -24.90
N GLU A 448 4.22 16.45 -25.47
CA GLU A 448 5.52 15.79 -25.63
C GLU A 448 6.30 15.80 -24.30
N LEU A 449 6.80 14.63 -23.89
CA LEU A 449 7.74 14.49 -22.78
C LEU A 449 9.17 14.44 -23.33
N ILE A 450 9.91 15.52 -23.14
CA ILE A 450 11.31 15.66 -23.54
C ILE A 450 12.22 15.53 -22.33
N ALA A 451 13.22 14.67 -22.43
CA ALA A 451 14.33 14.67 -21.48
C ALA A 451 15.51 15.48 -22.02
N VAL A 452 16.09 16.34 -21.18
CA VAL A 452 17.22 17.18 -21.55
C VAL A 452 18.48 16.68 -20.85
N VAL A 453 19.50 16.31 -21.64
CA VAL A 453 20.76 15.73 -21.17
C VAL A 453 21.96 16.51 -21.71
N GLY A 454 23.06 16.52 -20.97
CA GLY A 454 24.24 17.30 -21.37
C GLY A 454 25.20 17.55 -20.21
N ALA A 455 26.45 17.88 -20.51
CA ALA A 455 27.48 18.14 -19.50
C ALA A 455 27.07 19.25 -18.51
N SER A 456 27.71 19.27 -17.34
CA SER A 456 27.53 20.38 -16.40
C SER A 456 27.99 21.69 -17.06
N GLY A 457 27.24 22.78 -16.83
CA GLY A 457 27.51 24.07 -17.47
C GLY A 457 27.21 24.16 -18.98
N ALA A 458 26.55 23.15 -19.57
CA ALA A 458 26.23 23.14 -21.00
C ALA A 458 25.09 24.10 -21.42
N GLY A 459 24.34 24.69 -20.48
CA GLY A 459 23.22 25.59 -20.77
C GLY A 459 21.83 24.97 -20.64
N LYS A 460 21.69 23.79 -20.00
CA LYS A 460 20.39 23.13 -19.77
C LYS A 460 19.44 23.97 -18.92
N THR A 461 19.89 24.43 -17.76
CA THR A 461 19.13 25.35 -16.90
C THR A 461 18.79 26.64 -17.64
N THR A 462 19.74 27.18 -18.41
CA THR A 462 19.51 28.36 -19.26
C THR A 462 18.39 28.11 -20.26
N LEU A 463 18.33 26.93 -20.89
CA LEU A 463 17.23 26.58 -21.80
C LEU A 463 15.86 26.65 -21.11
N LEU A 464 15.72 26.07 -19.91
CA LEU A 464 14.45 26.15 -19.15
C LEU A 464 14.12 27.60 -18.76
N ARG A 465 15.12 28.39 -18.35
CA ARG A 465 14.95 29.83 -18.04
C ARG A 465 14.40 30.59 -19.24
N LEU A 466 14.92 30.35 -20.44
CA LEU A 466 14.46 31.03 -21.64
C LEU A 466 13.00 30.69 -21.98
N ILE A 467 12.59 29.43 -21.82
CA ILE A 467 11.19 29.01 -22.01
C ILE A 467 10.30 29.68 -20.96
N LEU A 468 10.71 29.63 -19.69
CA LEU A 468 9.98 30.22 -18.58
C LEU A 468 9.81 31.74 -18.75
N GLY A 469 10.86 32.42 -19.22
CA GLY A 469 10.84 33.83 -19.54
C GLY A 469 9.90 34.18 -20.69
N ALA A 470 9.92 33.40 -21.77
CA ALA A 470 9.03 33.57 -22.90
C ALA A 470 7.56 33.33 -22.51
N ALA A 471 7.29 32.30 -21.71
CA ALA A 471 5.94 31.96 -21.28
C ALA A 471 5.32 32.99 -20.31
N ASN A 472 6.13 33.59 -19.43
CA ASN A 472 5.65 34.59 -18.47
C ASN A 472 5.87 36.05 -18.92
N GLY A 473 6.44 36.27 -20.11
CA GLY A 473 6.74 37.62 -20.62
C GLY A 473 7.79 38.38 -19.80
N TRP A 474 8.73 37.71 -19.16
CA TRP A 474 9.76 38.35 -18.33
C TRP A 474 10.78 39.14 -19.17
N TRP A 475 11.29 40.23 -18.60
CA TRP A 475 12.17 41.19 -19.28
C TRP A 475 13.64 41.10 -18.85
N GLU A 476 13.93 40.39 -17.75
CA GLU A 476 15.29 40.24 -17.23
C GLU A 476 16.17 39.48 -18.24
N GLU A 477 17.41 39.95 -18.40
CA GLU A 477 18.33 39.43 -19.41
C GLU A 477 18.54 37.92 -19.29
N ARG A 478 18.66 37.38 -18.07
CA ARG A 478 18.87 35.93 -17.84
C ARG A 478 17.75 35.02 -18.38
N PHE A 479 16.53 35.57 -18.57
CA PHE A 479 15.36 34.86 -19.06
C PHE A 479 15.07 35.11 -20.54
N ARG A 480 15.92 35.88 -21.23
CA ARG A 480 15.74 36.23 -22.63
C ARG A 480 16.89 35.78 -23.51
N PRO A 481 16.58 35.37 -24.75
CA PRO A 481 17.61 35.13 -25.74
C PRO A 481 18.36 36.44 -26.02
N THR A 482 19.66 36.33 -26.28
CA THR A 482 20.46 37.46 -26.78
C THR A 482 20.11 37.74 -28.24
N GLU A 483 19.84 36.68 -29.01
CA GLU A 483 19.40 36.75 -30.41
C GLU A 483 18.33 35.70 -30.69
N GLY A 484 17.47 35.96 -31.67
CA GLY A 484 16.36 35.08 -32.03
C GLY A 484 15.13 35.26 -31.12
N LYS A 485 14.15 34.36 -31.26
CA LYS A 485 12.91 34.38 -30.46
C LYS A 485 12.44 32.98 -30.09
N ILE A 486 11.75 32.90 -28.95
CA ILE A 486 11.03 31.71 -28.51
C ILE A 486 9.54 32.06 -28.54
N GLU A 487 8.76 31.30 -29.29
CA GLU A 487 7.30 31.43 -29.33
C GLU A 487 6.70 30.37 -28.41
N VAL A 488 5.93 30.81 -27.42
CA VAL A 488 5.17 29.96 -26.51
C VAL A 488 3.69 30.29 -26.70
N PRO A 489 2.78 29.29 -26.80
CA PRO A 489 1.34 29.55 -26.90
C PRO A 489 0.80 30.35 -25.71
N ASP A 490 -0.16 31.24 -25.97
CA ASP A 490 -0.75 32.12 -24.94
C ASP A 490 -1.49 31.36 -23.82
N ASN A 491 -1.98 30.15 -24.11
CA ASN A 491 -2.63 29.29 -23.12
C ASN A 491 -1.64 28.50 -22.24
N ALA A 492 -0.34 28.78 -22.31
CA ALA A 492 0.67 28.10 -21.51
C ALA A 492 0.53 28.43 -20.02
N LYS A 493 0.19 27.41 -19.24
CA LYS A 493 0.21 27.41 -17.78
C LYS A 493 1.43 26.64 -17.31
N VAL A 494 2.47 27.38 -16.93
CA VAL A 494 3.79 26.82 -16.61
C VAL A 494 3.96 26.60 -15.12
N SER A 495 4.40 25.40 -14.75
CA SER A 495 4.96 25.11 -13.44
C SER A 495 6.42 24.70 -13.61
N ALA A 496 7.31 25.30 -12.81
CA ALA A 496 8.74 25.08 -12.94
C ALA A 496 9.42 24.78 -11.60
N MET A 497 10.44 23.91 -11.63
CA MET A 497 11.36 23.71 -10.52
C MET A 497 12.80 23.83 -11.01
N ILE A 498 13.48 24.89 -10.56
CA ILE A 498 14.89 25.15 -10.79
C ILE A 498 15.54 25.37 -9.42
N PRO A 499 16.34 24.40 -8.90
CA PRO A 499 16.89 24.47 -7.55
C PRO A 499 17.59 25.79 -7.24
N GLY A 500 17.27 26.41 -6.10
CA GLY A 500 17.84 27.69 -5.65
C GLY A 500 17.31 28.93 -6.37
N GLU A 501 16.41 28.80 -7.34
CA GLU A 501 15.85 29.93 -8.09
C GLU A 501 14.32 29.91 -8.14
N PHE A 502 13.73 28.79 -8.57
CA PHE A 502 12.29 28.59 -8.64
C PHE A 502 11.92 27.27 -7.95
N GLU A 503 11.37 27.36 -6.75
CA GLU A 503 10.93 26.18 -5.99
C GLU A 503 9.53 26.42 -5.43
N PRO A 504 8.68 25.38 -5.35
CA PRO A 504 7.39 25.50 -4.68
C PRO A 504 7.57 25.95 -3.23
N ALA A 505 6.86 27.02 -2.86
CA ALA A 505 6.82 27.50 -1.49
C ALA A 505 5.84 26.65 -0.65
N PHE A 506 6.24 26.29 0.57
CA PHE A 506 5.40 25.56 1.52
C PHE A 506 5.21 26.40 2.79
N GLY A 507 3.98 26.46 3.30
CA GLY A 507 3.68 27.13 4.56
C GLY A 507 3.76 26.20 5.77
N THR A 508 2.95 26.49 6.79
CA THR A 508 2.84 25.70 8.03
C THR A 508 1.80 24.59 7.96
N GLU A 509 1.08 24.50 6.83
CA GLU A 509 0.13 23.43 6.55
C GLU A 509 0.82 22.07 6.38
N SER A 510 0.01 21.02 6.47
CA SER A 510 0.44 19.68 6.11
C SER A 510 0.58 19.53 4.59
N ILE A 511 1.37 18.56 4.11
CA ILE A 511 1.54 18.36 2.67
C ILE A 511 0.24 18.00 1.94
N LEU A 512 -0.68 17.28 2.58
CA LEU A 512 -1.97 16.98 1.97
C LEU A 512 -2.82 18.24 1.83
N GLU A 513 -2.88 19.07 2.87
CA GLU A 513 -3.57 20.37 2.81
C GLU A 513 -2.97 21.27 1.73
N HIS A 514 -1.64 21.29 1.61
CA HIS A 514 -0.93 22.07 0.59
C HIS A 514 -1.37 21.68 -0.83
N VAL A 515 -1.30 20.39 -1.15
CA VAL A 515 -1.70 19.86 -2.47
C VAL A 515 -3.20 20.07 -2.70
N TYR A 516 -4.03 19.79 -1.70
CA TYR A 516 -5.48 19.96 -1.77
C TYR A 516 -5.88 21.41 -2.06
N ARG A 517 -5.26 22.40 -1.40
CA ARG A 517 -5.54 23.83 -1.64
C ARG A 517 -5.27 24.25 -3.08
N LYS A 518 -4.28 23.65 -3.75
CA LYS A 518 -3.94 23.95 -5.14
C LYS A 518 -4.92 23.32 -6.13
N ILE A 519 -5.27 22.04 -5.92
CA ILE A 519 -6.07 21.28 -6.90
C ILE A 519 -7.58 21.32 -6.63
N GLY A 520 -8.01 21.62 -5.41
CA GLY A 520 -9.43 21.70 -5.01
C GLY A 520 -10.16 20.35 -4.91
N ASP A 521 -9.47 19.24 -5.19
CA ASP A 521 -10.02 17.88 -5.15
C ASP A 521 -9.15 16.98 -4.26
N LEU A 522 -9.76 16.40 -3.22
CA LEU A 522 -9.05 15.58 -2.25
C LEU A 522 -8.59 14.23 -2.84
N ASN A 523 -9.37 13.61 -3.71
CA ASN A 523 -8.98 12.36 -4.37
C ASN A 523 -7.79 12.61 -5.30
N ALA A 524 -7.84 13.69 -6.06
CA ALA A 524 -6.74 14.09 -6.94
C ALA A 524 -5.48 14.44 -6.13
N ALA A 525 -5.62 15.11 -4.98
CA ALA A 525 -4.50 15.43 -4.09
C ALA A 525 -3.80 14.17 -3.58
N VAL A 526 -4.58 13.18 -3.10
CA VAL A 526 -4.04 11.89 -2.65
C VAL A 526 -3.43 11.11 -3.82
N GLU A 527 -4.05 11.14 -5.00
CA GLU A 527 -3.50 10.51 -6.21
C GLU A 527 -2.12 11.08 -6.57
N ILE A 528 -1.99 12.41 -6.61
CA ILE A 528 -0.72 13.10 -6.90
C ILE A 528 0.35 12.69 -5.88
N LEU A 529 0.03 12.74 -4.58
CA LEU A 529 0.97 12.34 -3.53
C LEU A 529 1.40 10.88 -3.68
N ASN A 530 0.46 9.96 -3.94
CA ASN A 530 0.73 8.55 -4.21
C ASN A 530 1.65 8.36 -5.43
N ARG A 531 1.45 9.14 -6.49
CA ARG A 531 2.23 9.08 -7.74
C ARG A 531 3.61 9.71 -7.57
N ALA A 532 3.73 10.76 -6.77
CA ALA A 532 5.00 11.31 -6.32
C ALA A 532 5.73 10.40 -5.31
N GLY A 533 5.16 9.26 -4.93
CA GLY A 533 5.78 8.29 -4.03
C GLY A 533 5.62 8.62 -2.55
N LEU A 534 4.72 9.53 -2.18
CA LEU A 534 4.36 9.87 -0.80
C LEU A 534 3.06 9.16 -0.41
N SER A 535 3.01 7.83 -0.51
CA SER A 535 1.80 7.04 -0.29
C SER A 535 1.53 6.65 1.17
N ASP A 536 2.42 7.04 2.09
CA ASP A 536 2.21 6.77 3.51
C ASP A 536 1.30 7.83 4.14
N ALA A 537 0.16 7.40 4.66
CA ALA A 537 -0.85 8.29 5.21
C ALA A 537 -0.35 9.09 6.42
N VAL A 538 0.67 8.60 7.13
CA VAL A 538 1.34 9.35 8.21
C VAL A 538 1.95 10.64 7.66
N LEU A 539 2.54 10.59 6.45
CA LEU A 539 3.16 11.74 5.82
C LEU A 539 2.14 12.78 5.39
N TYR A 540 0.88 12.42 5.12
CA TYR A 540 -0.15 13.38 4.72
C TYR A 540 -0.34 14.52 5.73
N ARG A 541 -0.12 14.24 7.03
CA ARG A 541 -0.21 15.24 8.10
C ARG A 541 1.12 15.95 8.37
N ALA A 542 2.24 15.43 7.87
CA ALA A 542 3.55 16.03 8.09
C ALA A 542 3.64 17.40 7.41
N ARG A 543 4.32 18.33 8.06
CA ARG A 543 4.69 19.62 7.49
C ARG A 543 5.95 19.47 6.66
N TYR A 544 6.12 20.35 5.67
CA TYR A 544 7.28 20.30 4.78
C TYR A 544 8.63 20.29 5.53
N GLY A 545 8.75 21.05 6.63
CA GLY A 545 9.97 21.09 7.46
C GLY A 545 10.32 19.76 8.14
N GLU A 546 9.32 18.92 8.43
CA GLU A 546 9.44 17.64 9.14
C GLU A 546 9.86 16.49 8.21
N LEU A 547 9.87 16.75 6.90
CA LEU A 547 10.22 15.77 5.88
C LEU A 547 11.74 15.63 5.71
N SER A 548 12.19 14.41 5.44
CA SER A 548 13.55 14.14 4.93
C SER A 548 13.77 14.83 3.58
N THR A 549 15.03 15.02 3.18
CA THR A 549 15.39 15.66 1.90
C THR A 549 14.71 15.00 0.70
N GLY A 550 14.70 13.66 0.62
CA GLY A 550 14.01 12.96 -0.46
C GLY A 550 12.49 13.01 -0.38
N GLN A 551 11.89 13.16 0.80
CA GLN A 551 10.45 13.43 0.93
C GLN A 551 10.11 14.85 0.50
N LYS A 552 10.96 15.84 0.82
CA LYS A 552 10.83 17.24 0.38
C LYS A 552 10.83 17.36 -1.14
N GLU A 553 11.75 16.67 -1.81
CA GLU A 553 11.81 16.65 -3.28
C GLU A 553 10.53 16.09 -3.90
N ARG A 554 10.01 14.97 -3.37
CA ARG A 554 8.72 14.40 -3.80
C ARG A 554 7.53 15.33 -3.52
N ALA A 555 7.55 16.05 -2.40
CA ALA A 555 6.51 17.03 -2.07
C ALA A 555 6.51 18.21 -3.04
N ARG A 556 7.69 18.69 -3.49
CA ARG A 556 7.81 19.71 -4.53
C ARG A 556 7.21 19.23 -5.86
N ILE A 557 7.56 18.02 -6.30
CA ILE A 557 6.99 17.42 -7.52
C ILE A 557 5.46 17.35 -7.42
N ALA A 558 4.93 16.88 -6.29
CA ALA A 558 3.49 16.84 -6.04
C ALA A 558 2.85 18.24 -6.10
N SER A 559 3.51 19.25 -5.53
CA SER A 559 3.04 20.64 -5.53
C SER A 559 2.96 21.21 -6.95
N LEU A 560 3.95 20.96 -7.81
CA LEU A 560 3.93 21.37 -9.22
C LEU A 560 2.77 20.73 -9.98
N LEU A 561 2.58 19.42 -9.82
CA LEU A 561 1.48 18.71 -10.49
C LEU A 561 0.10 19.20 -10.00
N ALA A 562 -0.01 19.57 -8.72
CA ALA A 562 -1.25 20.09 -8.14
C ALA A 562 -1.71 21.42 -8.76
N GLU A 563 -0.80 22.18 -9.38
CA GLU A 563 -1.14 23.39 -10.12
C GLU A 563 -1.86 23.09 -11.44
N LYS A 564 -1.96 21.82 -11.86
CA LYS A 564 -2.48 21.39 -13.17
C LYS A 564 -1.85 22.17 -14.33
N PRO A 565 -0.51 22.15 -14.48
CA PRO A 565 0.15 22.80 -15.60
C PRO A 565 -0.11 22.07 -16.92
N ASN A 566 -0.08 22.79 -18.03
CA ASN A 566 0.03 22.17 -19.37
C ASN A 566 1.46 22.27 -19.95
N LEU A 567 2.35 22.99 -19.26
CA LEU A 567 3.79 22.98 -19.48
C LEU A 567 4.55 22.78 -18.15
N LEU A 568 5.28 21.67 -18.01
CA LEU A 568 6.05 21.33 -16.82
C LEU A 568 7.55 21.39 -17.11
N LEU A 569 8.29 22.21 -16.36
CA LEU A 569 9.74 22.38 -16.52
C LEU A 569 10.44 21.94 -15.23
N ILE A 570 11.28 20.90 -15.27
CA ILE A 570 12.00 20.45 -14.07
C ILE A 570 13.49 20.38 -14.36
N ASP A 571 14.27 21.13 -13.59
CA ASP A 571 15.72 20.97 -13.51
C ASP A 571 16.11 19.97 -12.40
N GLU A 572 17.14 19.19 -12.66
CA GLU A 572 17.68 18.16 -11.75
C GLU A 572 16.62 17.21 -11.14
N PHE A 573 15.79 16.59 -11.99
CA PHE A 573 14.73 15.69 -11.51
C PHE A 573 15.28 14.49 -10.72
N ALA A 574 14.74 14.31 -9.51
CA ALA A 574 15.03 13.18 -8.61
C ALA A 574 16.52 13.07 -8.23
N ALA A 575 17.21 14.21 -8.10
CA ALA A 575 18.64 14.26 -7.81
C ALA A 575 18.98 13.84 -6.37
N HIS A 576 18.09 14.09 -5.40
CA HIS A 576 18.31 13.74 -3.99
C HIS A 576 17.60 12.44 -3.56
N LEU A 577 17.06 11.68 -4.51
CA LEU A 577 16.43 10.39 -4.26
C LEU A 577 17.43 9.24 -4.46
N ASP A 578 17.31 8.19 -3.64
CA ASP A 578 17.99 6.93 -3.93
C ASP A 578 17.52 6.39 -5.30
N THR A 579 18.38 5.59 -5.95
CA THR A 579 18.15 5.09 -7.31
C THR A 579 16.78 4.44 -7.51
N LEU A 580 16.36 3.58 -6.59
CA LEU A 580 15.11 2.83 -6.76
C LEU A 580 13.89 3.74 -6.57
N THR A 581 13.93 4.65 -5.60
CA THR A 581 12.86 5.64 -5.39
C THR A 581 12.78 6.62 -6.55
N ALA A 582 13.91 7.16 -7.01
CA ALA A 582 13.99 8.09 -8.14
C ALA A 582 13.28 7.55 -9.37
N MET A 583 13.53 6.29 -9.71
CA MET A 583 12.96 5.63 -10.87
C MET A 583 11.47 5.34 -10.72
N ARG A 584 11.02 4.94 -9.52
CA ARG A 584 9.59 4.75 -9.24
C ARG A 584 8.82 6.06 -9.39
N VAL A 585 9.37 7.15 -8.88
CA VAL A 585 8.78 8.49 -9.00
C VAL A 585 8.79 8.93 -10.46
N ALA A 586 9.91 8.78 -11.18
CA ALA A 586 10.02 9.06 -12.60
C ALA A 586 8.92 8.37 -13.41
N LYS A 587 8.78 7.05 -13.26
CA LYS A 587 7.78 6.26 -13.99
C LYS A 587 6.36 6.76 -13.71
N LYS A 588 5.99 6.94 -12.44
CA LYS A 588 4.65 7.39 -12.05
C LYS A 588 4.34 8.83 -12.45
N VAL A 589 5.35 9.71 -12.43
CA VAL A 589 5.22 11.10 -12.91
C VAL A 589 5.06 11.12 -14.43
N ALA A 590 5.81 10.31 -15.17
CA ALA A 590 5.66 10.18 -16.61
C ALA A 590 4.27 9.64 -16.99
N GLU A 591 3.73 8.68 -16.23
CA GLU A 591 2.35 8.20 -16.38
C GLU A 591 1.34 9.36 -16.25
N ILE A 592 1.45 10.20 -15.21
CA ILE A 592 0.58 11.39 -15.06
C ILE A 592 0.73 12.34 -16.24
N ILE A 593 1.96 12.68 -16.63
CA ILE A 593 2.23 13.62 -17.72
C ILE A 593 1.52 13.16 -19.01
N ARG A 594 1.62 11.86 -19.34
CA ARG A 594 0.98 11.27 -20.52
C ARG A 594 -0.54 11.19 -20.39
N GLU A 595 -1.05 10.68 -19.26
CA GLU A 595 -2.49 10.55 -19.00
C GLU A 595 -3.20 11.91 -19.04
N ALA A 596 -2.54 12.96 -18.56
CA ALA A 596 -3.08 14.31 -18.49
C ALA A 596 -2.80 15.17 -19.73
N SER A 597 -2.01 14.69 -20.70
CA SER A 597 -1.57 15.44 -21.89
C SER A 597 -0.71 16.69 -21.57
N ILE A 598 0.15 16.61 -20.56
CA ILE A 598 1.06 17.69 -20.16
C ILE A 598 2.28 17.69 -21.09
N THR A 599 2.69 18.87 -21.57
CA THR A 599 3.99 19.03 -22.25
C THR A 599 5.07 19.17 -21.18
N ALA A 600 6.16 18.41 -21.24
CA ALA A 600 7.16 18.41 -20.18
C ALA A 600 8.59 18.42 -20.71
N LEU A 601 9.44 19.25 -20.08
CA LEU A 601 10.89 19.22 -20.24
C LEU A 601 11.54 18.89 -18.90
N ILE A 602 12.20 17.75 -18.84
CA ILE A 602 12.82 17.26 -17.61
C ILE A 602 14.33 17.11 -17.82
N ILE A 603 15.13 17.87 -17.07
CA ILE A 603 16.57 17.70 -17.03
C ILE A 603 16.91 16.60 -16.01
N THR A 604 17.71 15.64 -16.45
CA THR A 604 18.32 14.66 -15.55
C THR A 604 19.71 14.28 -16.03
N HIS A 605 20.59 14.02 -15.07
CA HIS A 605 21.94 13.51 -15.31
C HIS A 605 22.03 11.99 -15.13
N ARG A 606 20.93 11.36 -14.71
CA ARG A 606 20.86 9.96 -14.29
C ARG A 606 20.24 9.14 -15.40
N LEU A 607 21.02 8.21 -15.98
CA LEU A 607 20.54 7.34 -17.06
C LEU A 607 19.35 6.49 -16.61
N GLU A 608 19.31 6.12 -15.33
CA GLU A 608 18.22 5.37 -14.73
C GLU A 608 16.89 6.10 -14.70
N VAL A 609 16.92 7.40 -14.38
CA VAL A 609 15.75 8.27 -14.36
C VAL A 609 15.30 8.50 -15.80
N LEU A 610 16.25 8.75 -16.72
CA LEU A 610 15.97 8.91 -18.14
C LEU A 610 15.22 7.70 -18.72
N LYS A 611 15.68 6.47 -18.44
CA LYS A 611 14.99 5.26 -18.89
C LYS A 611 13.60 5.10 -18.27
N ALA A 612 13.47 5.37 -16.97
CA ALA A 612 12.19 5.25 -16.26
C ALA A 612 11.15 6.29 -16.69
N LEU A 613 11.58 7.50 -17.11
CA LEU A 613 10.71 8.51 -17.72
C LEU A 613 10.20 8.09 -19.11
N ASP A 614 10.96 7.23 -19.81
CA ASP A 614 10.72 6.81 -21.20
C ASP A 614 10.33 7.99 -22.10
N PRO A 615 11.14 9.06 -22.24
CA PRO A 615 10.74 10.28 -22.94
C PRO A 615 10.48 10.02 -24.43
N ASP A 616 9.65 10.87 -25.04
CA ASP A 616 9.37 10.81 -26.48
C ASP A 616 10.61 11.19 -27.30
N ARG A 617 11.37 12.18 -26.81
CA ARG A 617 12.64 12.64 -27.39
C ARG A 617 13.66 12.99 -26.32
N VAL A 618 14.93 12.91 -26.71
CA VAL A 618 16.06 13.34 -25.87
C VAL A 618 16.74 14.54 -26.53
N LEU A 619 16.82 15.66 -25.81
CA LEU A 619 17.54 16.86 -26.24
C LEU A 619 18.94 16.88 -25.63
N PHE A 620 19.96 16.75 -26.46
CA PHE A 620 21.36 16.84 -26.05
C PHE A 620 21.82 18.29 -26.11
N VAL A 621 22.14 18.89 -24.97
CA VAL A 621 22.65 20.27 -24.87
C VAL A 621 24.15 20.21 -24.55
N GLY A 622 24.98 20.79 -25.42
CA GLY A 622 26.44 20.71 -25.28
C GLY A 622 27.19 21.70 -26.16
N TYR A 623 28.28 22.29 -25.63
CA TYR A 623 29.21 23.16 -26.36
C TYR A 623 28.55 24.28 -27.17
N GLY A 624 27.45 24.86 -26.67
CA GLY A 624 26.72 25.92 -27.36
C GLY A 624 25.68 25.45 -28.37
N THR A 625 25.38 24.15 -28.48
CA THR A 625 24.36 23.64 -29.42
C THR A 625 23.37 22.71 -28.71
N ALA A 626 22.17 22.57 -29.27
CA ALA A 626 21.22 21.54 -28.87
C ALA A 626 20.90 20.64 -30.06
N ARG A 627 21.01 19.32 -29.88
CA ARG A 627 20.64 18.32 -30.90
C ARG A 627 19.52 17.43 -30.37
N VAL A 628 18.52 17.20 -31.21
CA VAL A 628 17.43 16.27 -30.96
C VAL A 628 17.90 14.86 -31.33
N GLY A 629 17.82 13.92 -30.38
CA GLY A 629 18.00 12.49 -30.63
C GLY A 629 16.66 11.77 -30.75
N ASP A 630 16.48 11.00 -31.82
CA ASP A 630 15.30 10.15 -32.03
C ASP A 630 15.44 8.77 -31.37
N LYS A 631 14.32 8.26 -30.84
CA LYS A 631 14.16 6.96 -30.16
C LYS A 631 14.69 5.76 -30.96
N ARG A 632 14.85 5.87 -32.29
CA ARG A 632 15.24 4.77 -33.21
C ARG A 632 16.75 4.55 -33.36
N LYS A 633 17.63 5.34 -32.75
CA LYS A 633 19.10 5.18 -32.92
C LYS A 633 19.87 4.84 -31.64
N SER A 634 19.27 4.97 -30.45
CA SER A 634 19.96 4.71 -29.18
C SER A 634 20.05 3.23 -28.78
N GLU A 635 19.29 2.34 -29.42
CA GLU A 635 19.40 0.87 -29.20
C GLU A 635 20.61 0.24 -29.91
N LYS A 636 21.27 0.97 -30.83
CA LYS A 636 22.51 0.52 -31.49
C LYS A 636 23.72 1.29 -30.97
N GLY A 637 23.93 1.24 -29.65
CA GLY A 637 25.20 1.63 -29.03
C GLY A 637 26.26 0.54 -29.22
N GLY A 638 26.77 0.37 -30.44
CA GLY A 638 27.86 -0.54 -30.75
C GLY A 638 28.79 0.05 -31.81
N LYS A 639 29.84 0.75 -31.34
CA LYS A 639 31.07 1.18 -32.03
C LYS A 639 30.98 1.39 -33.54
N SER A 640 31.21 2.62 -33.99
CA SER A 640 32.02 2.90 -35.19
C SER A 640 32.66 4.28 -35.10
N LYS A 641 33.87 4.35 -35.66
CA LYS A 641 34.95 5.33 -35.46
C LYS A 641 34.58 6.80 -35.65
#